data_AF-A0A7C5GSQ9-F1
#
_entry.id   AF-A0A7C5GSQ9-F1
#
_cell.length_a   1.000
_cell.length_b   1.000
_cell.length_c   1.000
_cell.angle_alpha   90.00
_cell.angle_beta   90.00
_cell.angle_gamma   90.00
#
_symmetry.space_group_name_H-M   'P 1'
#
loop_
_entity.id
_entity.type
_entity.pdbx_description
1 polymer ?
#
loop_
_entity_poly.entity_id
_entity_poly.type
_entity_poly.pdbx_seq_one_letter_code
_entity_poly.pdbx_strand_id
1 'polypeptide(L)'
;MKRKALFMLLILCASKISYGQYMVWRESTFEDFSVGLRSNIEIITPDPDGTDNGALQLVATDTIRILQIYPDLFDTLLVAQALQTYAPAGVPPLNLRTFVVPLSIFNTISSESSFVTARDPLTLETIRVPLYYFDVLFFGIADSYGSSSGSTDLSASAANAVRGFARMGKGVIFSHDTIWAIASASHPNFNSLSDISGLSASPRAWTVFNYVKRVSTHISDPVLNVPFILPDHFDVTSCHETGQYVVDGETWYVGTDASGSANYGIYWHTYHNPTYDSYGAYFSYGHVSLPPHEWEAKAMINSIYYSYHGGRGIGVFTSRVFDAGEPTALVRIGWSADIPPGSTMTVEIRSAYAPGMWTEWMPVSAGELTPPQSGRLFQYRVQMTKNPASGGRPTLHWIKLEFLSPSVTAEIISPVEGAISSCPSQGFEIVIHTPRYSDTGEPLCPIDSNSIVVNVNGSTYRITDPQIHMLNDSILTFTPSSNWRTGDTISFCLDSLSNTCGGALEEPLCSYFVSDITPPAISNETPENETWVADFSPEISVDIQDAPAGIDTSSIELIINDSLRFTPGSPGVHFDGTTFMLSTEEAGITFAEGERVNVRLGPIRDNAGLCGPNSSPEYSWSFAVQVVDVWFRDTIAAVGDTLLIPVYSDELGGLDVRSISVKIPLDPSYLTYVSVVKTGTALDGWGTTTISYINDTLTVKGTGTSAIRSNPVLFFIRALVALTAVPGGYTNLNFSEVTMNDGALGTHYRGALLVIRQRPISWMVDLVLSQRGAINQTRLTFGGAETGSDMFDPGLDRIYLPPTPGTPTGYFLLNDPRYPYIRALQRDIRSKDADSLTWIVKTVGETGMLEWDKSSLPQGRFVIGSVYDMKAVDRYEFGRNEEVTISYSLNESEPATITLKRGWNLISFQALPVIDLTEVLGSSNIFWYNPALRSYERATIAEPGKGYWVLATSDTVIRYAGVPVRGYTIQVFRGWNLIGGIASERPVDFRSPVTTPSGIILPPAYRFNPTTHSYEASSELTSGTGYWILSTESGTLTVTGTR
;
A
#
# COMPACT_ATOMS: atom_id res chain seq x y z
N MET A 1 13.46 -11.84 -16.39
CA MET A 1 12.58 -11.45 -17.53
C MET A 1 11.80 -10.14 -17.24
N LYS A 2 12.44 -9.13 -16.61
CA LYS A 2 11.85 -7.83 -16.24
C LYS A 2 12.86 -6.68 -16.43
N ARG A 3 13.56 -6.65 -17.57
CA ARG A 3 14.46 -5.55 -17.98
C ARG A 3 14.05 -4.87 -19.30
N LYS A 4 12.86 -5.21 -19.83
CA LYS A 4 12.28 -4.60 -21.04
C LYS A 4 11.01 -3.79 -20.79
N ALA A 5 10.51 -3.73 -19.56
CA ALA A 5 9.32 -2.94 -19.21
C ALA A 5 9.65 -1.50 -18.75
N LEU A 6 10.87 -1.24 -18.27
CA LEU A 6 11.28 0.10 -17.79
C LEU A 6 11.73 1.04 -18.92
N PHE A 7 12.05 0.50 -20.10
CA PHE A 7 12.43 1.28 -21.28
C PHE A 7 11.24 1.67 -22.18
N MET A 8 10.04 1.16 -21.85
CA MET A 8 8.80 1.43 -22.62
C MET A 8 7.85 2.40 -21.90
N LEU A 9 8.10 2.71 -20.61
CA LEU A 9 7.34 3.72 -19.87
C LEU A 9 7.91 5.15 -20.01
N LEU A 10 9.14 5.29 -20.51
CA LEU A 10 9.80 6.58 -20.77
C LEU A 10 9.53 7.15 -22.18
N ILE A 11 8.72 6.47 -23.00
CA ILE A 11 8.32 6.92 -24.35
C ILE A 11 6.84 7.33 -24.41
N LEU A 12 6.07 7.22 -23.32
CA LEU A 12 4.63 7.52 -23.29
C LEU A 12 4.23 8.77 -22.48
N CYS A 13 5.20 9.57 -22.01
CA CYS A 13 4.94 10.94 -21.51
C CYS A 13 5.49 12.06 -22.42
N ALA A 14 6.00 11.73 -23.61
CA ALA A 14 6.34 12.73 -24.63
C ALA A 14 5.09 13.11 -25.46
N SER A 15 4.06 13.63 -24.82
CA SER A 15 2.95 14.27 -25.51
C SER A 15 2.30 15.33 -24.63
N LYS A 16 3.09 16.32 -24.20
CA LYS A 16 2.61 17.64 -23.76
C LYS A 16 3.74 18.64 -23.51
N ILE A 17 4.79 18.67 -24.35
CA ILE A 17 5.58 19.90 -24.49
C ILE A 17 4.81 20.78 -25.48
N SER A 18 3.88 21.57 -24.94
CA SER A 18 3.32 22.69 -25.65
C SER A 18 4.46 23.69 -25.87
N TYR A 19 5.04 23.71 -27.08
CA TYR A 19 5.81 24.85 -27.55
C TYR A 19 4.87 26.06 -27.67
N GLY A 20 4.50 26.65 -26.54
CA GLY A 20 3.68 27.86 -26.43
C GLY A 20 4.51 29.11 -26.69
N GLN A 21 5.28 29.13 -27.78
CA GLN A 21 6.12 30.28 -28.14
C GLN A 21 5.31 31.41 -28.78
N TYR A 22 4.10 31.10 -29.26
CA TYR A 22 3.22 32.03 -29.95
C TYR A 22 1.77 31.84 -29.49
N MET A 23 1.03 32.93 -29.38
CA MET A 23 -0.44 32.84 -29.39
C MET A 23 -0.84 32.55 -30.84
N VAL A 24 -1.46 31.40 -31.09
CA VAL A 24 -1.80 30.96 -32.45
C VAL A 24 -3.30 31.03 -32.64
N TRP A 25 -3.71 31.62 -33.75
CA TRP A 25 -5.10 31.70 -34.13
C TRP A 25 -5.28 31.17 -35.54
N ARG A 26 -6.08 30.11 -35.71
CA ARG A 26 -6.26 29.39 -36.98
C ARG A 26 -7.73 29.30 -37.33
N GLU A 27 -8.06 29.59 -38.59
CA GLU A 27 -9.38 29.37 -39.17
C GLU A 27 -9.29 28.31 -40.24
N SER A 28 -10.14 27.29 -40.08
CA SER A 28 -10.11 26.05 -40.88
C SER A 28 -11.48 25.36 -40.91
N THR A 29 -12.51 25.96 -40.31
CA THR A 29 -13.84 25.35 -40.21
C THR A 29 -14.91 26.19 -40.86
N PHE A 30 -16.05 25.56 -41.16
CA PHE A 30 -17.22 26.30 -41.66
C PHE A 30 -17.60 27.44 -40.72
N GLU A 31 -17.53 27.22 -39.40
CA GLU A 31 -17.94 28.21 -38.40
C GLU A 31 -16.95 29.38 -38.30
N ASP A 32 -15.65 29.09 -38.41
CA ASP A 32 -14.61 30.12 -38.43
C ASP A 32 -14.89 31.14 -39.54
N PHE A 33 -15.14 30.64 -40.76
CA PHE A 33 -15.39 31.48 -41.93
C PHE A 33 -16.82 32.05 -41.98
N SER A 34 -17.81 31.44 -41.31
CA SER A 34 -19.23 31.85 -41.40
C SER A 34 -19.50 33.26 -40.87
N VAL A 35 -18.63 33.74 -39.97
CA VAL A 35 -18.74 35.05 -39.30
C VAL A 35 -18.17 36.20 -40.16
N GLY A 36 -17.44 35.89 -41.24
CA GLY A 36 -16.86 36.88 -42.14
C GLY A 36 -17.83 37.47 -43.17
N LEU A 37 -17.51 38.66 -43.69
CA LEU A 37 -18.22 39.28 -44.79
C LEU A 37 -17.71 38.73 -46.13
N ARG A 38 -18.61 38.30 -47.01
CA ARG A 38 -18.27 37.65 -48.29
C ARG A 38 -19.00 38.28 -49.47
N SER A 39 -18.27 38.52 -50.55
CA SER A 39 -18.77 38.90 -51.86
C SER A 39 -18.21 37.94 -52.91
N ASN A 40 -19.08 37.26 -53.67
CA ASN A 40 -18.68 36.24 -54.65
C ASN A 40 -17.74 35.15 -54.11
N ILE A 41 -17.87 34.81 -52.82
CA ILE A 41 -17.16 33.71 -52.17
C ILE A 41 -18.19 32.78 -51.51
N GLU A 42 -18.03 31.48 -51.70
CA GLU A 42 -18.76 30.42 -51.01
C GLU A 42 -17.86 29.75 -49.97
N ILE A 43 -18.48 29.29 -48.88
CA ILE A 43 -17.81 28.43 -47.90
C ILE A 43 -18.18 27.00 -48.26
N ILE A 44 -17.19 26.18 -48.57
CA ILE A 44 -17.39 24.78 -48.94
C ILE A 44 -17.10 23.88 -47.75
N THR A 45 -17.94 22.84 -47.57
CA THR A 45 -17.79 21.83 -46.52
C THR A 45 -18.22 20.46 -47.07
N PRO A 46 -17.46 19.38 -46.82
CA PRO A 46 -16.13 19.37 -46.18
C PRO A 46 -15.06 20.06 -47.05
N ASP A 47 -13.91 20.42 -46.46
CA ASP A 47 -12.78 20.97 -47.21
C ASP A 47 -12.30 19.94 -48.25
N PRO A 48 -12.11 20.33 -49.54
CA PRO A 48 -11.48 19.50 -50.56
C PRO A 48 -10.12 18.87 -50.21
N ASP A 49 -9.30 19.47 -49.36
CA ASP A 49 -7.99 18.91 -48.96
C ASP A 49 -8.10 17.79 -47.91
N GLY A 50 -9.28 17.63 -47.31
CA GLY A 50 -9.62 16.60 -46.32
C GLY A 50 -8.96 16.76 -44.95
N THR A 51 -8.27 17.88 -44.69
CA THR A 51 -7.58 18.14 -43.42
C THR A 51 -8.44 18.83 -42.38
N ASP A 52 -9.46 19.57 -42.82
CA ASP A 52 -10.42 20.26 -41.98
C ASP A 52 -11.82 20.28 -42.65
N ASN A 53 -12.74 21.14 -42.19
CA ASN A 53 -14.16 21.05 -42.60
C ASN A 53 -14.74 22.35 -43.18
N GLY A 54 -13.91 23.36 -43.48
CA GLY A 54 -14.37 24.57 -44.13
C GLY A 54 -13.26 25.23 -44.93
N ALA A 55 -13.55 25.57 -46.19
CA ALA A 55 -12.66 26.33 -47.06
C ALA A 55 -13.40 27.50 -47.73
N LEU A 56 -12.69 28.57 -48.06
CA LEU A 56 -13.21 29.67 -48.87
C LEU A 56 -12.94 29.40 -50.35
N GLN A 57 -13.96 29.42 -51.19
CA GLN A 57 -13.81 29.25 -52.63
C GLN A 57 -14.55 30.35 -53.40
N LEU A 58 -14.00 30.78 -54.54
CA LEU A 58 -14.72 31.68 -55.44
C LEU A 58 -16.03 31.02 -55.93
N VAL A 59 -17.15 31.75 -55.92
CA VAL A 59 -18.43 31.21 -56.42
C VAL A 59 -18.35 30.81 -57.90
N ALA A 60 -19.20 29.89 -58.33
CA ALA A 60 -19.24 29.46 -59.73
C ALA A 60 -19.63 30.60 -60.70
N THR A 61 -20.57 31.46 -60.28
CA THR A 61 -21.02 32.63 -61.05
C THR A 61 -20.38 33.91 -60.53
N ASP A 62 -19.41 34.42 -61.23
CA ASP A 62 -18.61 35.60 -60.89
C ASP A 62 -19.24 36.92 -61.39
N THR A 63 -20.56 36.94 -61.56
CA THR A 63 -21.28 38.05 -62.18
C THR A 63 -21.39 39.24 -61.23
N ILE A 64 -20.82 40.38 -61.61
CA ILE A 64 -21.02 41.66 -60.91
C ILE A 64 -22.34 42.26 -61.38
N ARG A 65 -23.25 42.52 -60.44
CA ARG A 65 -24.61 43.00 -60.73
C ARG A 65 -24.69 44.51 -60.59
N ILE A 66 -25.05 45.19 -61.66
CA ILE A 66 -25.14 46.66 -61.70
C ILE A 66 -26.60 47.05 -61.77
N LEU A 67 -27.05 47.90 -60.85
CA LEU A 67 -28.34 48.58 -60.97
C LEU A 67 -28.06 49.97 -61.55
N GLN A 68 -28.45 50.18 -62.79
CA GLN A 68 -28.45 51.47 -63.45
C GLN A 68 -29.77 52.19 -63.16
N ILE A 69 -29.67 53.31 -62.45
CA ILE A 69 -30.78 54.23 -62.25
C ILE A 69 -30.74 55.21 -63.41
N TYR A 70 -31.87 55.41 -64.08
CA TYR A 70 -31.96 56.31 -65.23
C TYR A 70 -33.19 57.24 -65.12
N PRO A 71 -33.20 58.41 -65.79
CA PRO A 71 -34.38 59.29 -65.79
C PRO A 71 -35.52 58.67 -66.61
N ASP A 72 -36.76 58.87 -66.20
CA ASP A 72 -37.96 58.12 -66.65
C ASP A 72 -38.26 58.05 -68.16
N LEU A 73 -37.55 58.80 -69.03
CA LEU A 73 -37.82 58.96 -70.46
C LEU A 73 -36.66 58.60 -71.41
N PHE A 74 -35.62 57.87 -70.95
CA PHE A 74 -34.38 57.65 -71.71
C PHE A 74 -34.07 56.19 -72.07
N ASP A 75 -33.16 56.01 -73.03
CA ASP A 75 -32.73 54.72 -73.56
C ASP A 75 -31.89 53.92 -72.55
N THR A 76 -32.37 52.72 -72.22
CA THR A 76 -31.79 51.84 -71.22
C THR A 76 -30.73 50.88 -71.76
N LEU A 77 -30.48 50.89 -73.07
CA LEU A 77 -29.70 49.88 -73.76
C LEU A 77 -28.22 50.24 -73.95
N LEU A 78 -27.88 51.53 -74.00
CA LEU A 78 -26.54 52.03 -74.37
C LEU A 78 -25.41 51.55 -73.43
N VAL A 79 -25.64 51.60 -72.12
CA VAL A 79 -24.65 51.13 -71.12
C VAL A 79 -24.52 49.60 -71.19
N ALA A 80 -25.64 48.88 -71.24
CA ALA A 80 -25.65 47.42 -71.29
C ALA A 80 -24.92 46.87 -72.52
N GLN A 81 -25.10 47.48 -73.70
CA GLN A 81 -24.40 47.10 -74.93
C GLN A 81 -22.90 47.34 -74.85
N ALA A 82 -22.48 48.49 -74.31
CA ALA A 82 -21.06 48.80 -74.13
C ALA A 82 -20.38 47.79 -73.20
N LEU A 83 -21.02 47.46 -72.07
CA LEU A 83 -20.49 46.47 -71.13
C LEU A 83 -20.42 45.07 -71.74
N GLN A 84 -21.45 44.63 -72.46
CA GLN A 84 -21.46 43.32 -73.15
C GLN A 84 -20.35 43.21 -74.20
N THR A 85 -20.03 44.32 -74.87
CA THR A 85 -19.04 44.37 -75.95
C THR A 85 -17.61 44.33 -75.42
N TYR A 86 -17.29 45.16 -74.42
CA TYR A 86 -15.90 45.37 -74.01
C TYR A 86 -15.49 44.57 -72.76
N ALA A 87 -16.35 44.40 -71.75
CA ALA A 87 -15.96 43.80 -70.46
C ALA A 87 -15.31 42.39 -70.54
N PRO A 88 -15.72 41.48 -71.45
CA PRO A 88 -15.09 40.17 -71.59
C PRO A 88 -13.63 40.20 -72.08
N ALA A 89 -13.14 41.32 -72.62
CA ALA A 89 -11.78 41.47 -73.13
C ALA A 89 -10.80 42.07 -72.11
N GLY A 90 -11.29 42.45 -70.92
CA GLY A 90 -10.46 43.03 -69.85
C GLY A 90 -9.53 42.02 -69.20
N VAL A 91 -8.58 42.50 -68.39
CA VAL A 91 -7.71 41.66 -67.57
C VAL A 91 -7.79 42.14 -66.10
N PRO A 92 -8.52 41.43 -65.21
CA PRO A 92 -9.27 40.21 -65.47
C PRO A 92 -10.54 40.50 -66.30
N PRO A 93 -11.03 39.54 -67.09
CA PRO A 93 -12.27 39.77 -67.83
C PRO A 93 -13.44 39.71 -66.86
N LEU A 94 -14.38 40.62 -67.05
CA LEU A 94 -15.48 40.81 -66.12
C LEU A 94 -16.78 40.30 -66.71
N ASN A 95 -17.51 39.53 -65.91
CA ASN A 95 -18.88 39.14 -66.20
C ASN A 95 -19.82 40.18 -65.56
N LEU A 96 -20.28 41.15 -66.34
CA LEU A 96 -21.14 42.23 -65.85
C LEU A 96 -22.58 41.98 -66.29
N ARG A 97 -23.53 42.08 -65.36
CA ARG A 97 -24.97 42.05 -65.67
C ARG A 97 -25.65 43.32 -65.17
N THR A 98 -26.25 44.05 -66.10
CA THR A 98 -26.96 45.31 -65.83
C THR A 98 -28.46 45.10 -65.67
N PHE A 99 -29.03 45.82 -64.71
CA PHE A 99 -30.47 45.96 -64.50
C PHE A 99 -30.81 47.44 -64.44
N VAL A 100 -31.95 47.84 -64.96
CA VAL A 100 -32.35 49.24 -65.07
C VAL A 100 -33.60 49.53 -64.23
N VAL A 101 -33.64 50.70 -63.60
CA VAL A 101 -34.81 51.21 -62.87
C VAL A 101 -34.99 52.73 -63.10
N PRO A 102 -36.21 53.21 -63.39
CA PRO A 102 -36.49 54.64 -63.46
C PRO A 102 -36.26 55.36 -62.13
N LEU A 103 -35.78 56.59 -62.17
CA LEU A 103 -35.54 57.42 -60.98
C LEU A 103 -36.81 57.62 -60.15
N SER A 104 -37.98 57.81 -60.77
CA SER A 104 -39.23 57.96 -60.01
C SER A 104 -39.57 56.74 -59.18
N ILE A 105 -39.26 55.54 -59.68
CA ILE A 105 -39.42 54.29 -58.95
C ILE A 105 -38.35 54.18 -57.86
N PHE A 106 -37.09 54.48 -58.20
CA PHE A 106 -36.00 54.46 -57.22
C PHE A 106 -36.24 55.42 -56.05
N ASN A 107 -36.81 56.60 -56.31
CA ASN A 107 -37.14 57.59 -55.29
C ASN A 107 -38.21 57.16 -54.28
N THR A 108 -38.88 56.03 -54.51
CA THR A 108 -39.83 55.44 -53.54
C THR A 108 -39.15 54.60 -52.45
N ILE A 109 -37.85 54.30 -52.57
CA ILE A 109 -37.12 53.51 -51.58
C ILE A 109 -36.74 54.34 -50.35
N SER A 110 -36.55 53.65 -49.22
CA SER A 110 -36.18 54.27 -47.94
C SER A 110 -34.97 53.64 -47.26
N SER A 111 -34.49 52.49 -47.74
CA SER A 111 -33.31 51.79 -47.20
C SER A 111 -32.66 50.86 -48.23
N GLU A 112 -31.43 50.43 -47.96
CA GLU A 112 -30.69 49.40 -48.70
C GLU A 112 -31.34 48.00 -48.68
N SER A 113 -32.31 47.80 -47.80
CA SER A 113 -33.15 46.61 -47.68
C SER A 113 -34.47 46.70 -48.44
N SER A 114 -34.79 47.87 -49.03
CA SER A 114 -35.99 48.07 -49.84
C SER A 114 -35.97 47.22 -51.11
N PHE A 115 -37.11 46.62 -51.45
CA PHE A 115 -37.24 45.84 -52.69
C PHE A 115 -37.37 46.76 -53.90
N VAL A 116 -36.53 46.55 -54.90
CA VAL A 116 -36.54 47.23 -56.20
C VAL A 116 -37.01 46.27 -57.27
N THR A 117 -37.96 46.72 -58.09
CA THR A 117 -38.36 46.03 -59.32
C THR A 117 -37.47 46.56 -60.44
N ALA A 118 -36.50 45.76 -60.88
CA ALA A 118 -35.54 46.14 -61.90
C ALA A 118 -35.66 45.24 -63.13
N ARG A 119 -35.36 45.80 -64.31
CA ARG A 119 -35.46 45.08 -65.59
C ARG A 119 -34.09 44.88 -66.20
N ASP A 120 -33.82 43.70 -66.74
CA ASP A 120 -32.65 43.47 -67.58
C ASP A 120 -32.90 44.10 -68.97
N PRO A 121 -32.10 45.08 -69.43
CA PRO A 121 -32.34 45.79 -70.68
C PRO A 121 -32.07 44.93 -71.93
N LEU A 122 -31.30 43.84 -71.81
CA LEU A 122 -30.98 42.95 -72.93
C LEU A 122 -32.01 41.81 -73.07
N THR A 123 -32.39 41.20 -71.95
CA THR A 123 -33.33 40.05 -71.96
C THR A 123 -34.78 40.43 -71.71
N LEU A 124 -35.02 41.67 -71.26
CA LEU A 124 -36.32 42.20 -70.84
C LEU A 124 -36.94 41.52 -69.60
N GLU A 125 -36.18 40.63 -68.94
CA GLU A 125 -36.53 39.96 -67.69
C GLU A 125 -36.70 40.97 -66.55
N THR A 126 -37.77 40.84 -65.76
CA THR A 126 -37.99 41.70 -64.58
C THR A 126 -37.77 40.90 -63.31
N ILE A 127 -36.94 41.41 -62.41
CA ILE A 127 -36.68 40.85 -61.09
C ILE A 127 -37.17 41.79 -59.99
N ARG A 128 -37.60 41.24 -58.86
CA ARG A 128 -37.93 42.00 -57.65
C ARG A 128 -37.05 41.53 -56.49
N VAL A 129 -36.04 42.32 -56.17
CA VAL A 129 -34.96 41.96 -55.24
C VAL A 129 -34.67 43.13 -54.30
N PRO A 130 -34.16 42.88 -53.08
CA PRO A 130 -33.69 43.96 -52.21
C PRO A 130 -32.51 44.72 -52.84
N LEU A 131 -32.35 46.01 -52.54
CA LEU A 131 -31.29 46.83 -53.14
C LEU A 131 -29.88 46.25 -52.93
N TYR A 132 -29.60 45.66 -51.75
CA TYR A 132 -28.32 45.00 -51.46
C TYR A 132 -27.98 43.78 -52.36
N TYR A 133 -28.94 43.28 -53.15
CA TYR A 133 -28.70 42.24 -54.15
C TYR A 133 -27.72 42.69 -55.24
N PHE A 134 -27.69 43.99 -55.53
CA PHE A 134 -26.78 44.60 -56.50
C PHE A 134 -25.41 44.87 -55.86
N ASP A 135 -24.38 44.96 -56.69
CA ASP A 135 -23.00 45.21 -56.27
C ASP A 135 -22.59 46.67 -56.50
N VAL A 136 -23.11 47.28 -57.56
CA VAL A 136 -22.84 48.67 -57.94
C VAL A 136 -24.15 49.38 -58.30
N LEU A 137 -24.36 50.58 -57.75
CA LEU A 137 -25.37 51.52 -58.22
C LEU A 137 -24.73 52.47 -59.23
N PHE A 138 -25.36 52.64 -60.39
CA PHE A 138 -24.88 53.55 -61.41
C PHE A 138 -25.96 54.60 -61.70
N PHE A 139 -25.70 55.84 -61.30
CA PHE A 139 -26.54 57.00 -61.59
C PHE A 139 -25.99 57.77 -62.78
N GLY A 140 -26.80 57.90 -63.83
CA GLY A 140 -26.44 58.71 -65.00
C GLY A 140 -26.54 57.95 -66.31
N ILE A 141 -27.12 58.60 -67.31
CA ILE A 141 -26.88 58.41 -68.75
C ILE A 141 -27.30 59.68 -69.47
N ALA A 142 -26.46 60.18 -70.37
CA ALA A 142 -26.73 61.38 -71.19
C ALA A 142 -27.15 62.63 -70.38
N ASP A 143 -27.37 63.75 -71.08
CA ASP A 143 -27.79 65.02 -70.48
C ASP A 143 -29.27 65.00 -70.11
N SER A 144 -29.59 64.61 -68.89
CA SER A 144 -30.95 64.18 -68.56
C SER A 144 -31.33 64.35 -67.10
N TYR A 145 -30.37 64.27 -66.17
CA TYR A 145 -30.63 64.67 -64.78
C TYR A 145 -30.61 66.20 -64.62
N GLY A 146 -29.97 66.94 -65.53
CA GLY A 146 -29.92 68.41 -65.54
C GLY A 146 -31.11 69.16 -66.18
N SER A 147 -32.10 68.45 -66.74
CA SER A 147 -33.22 69.09 -67.46
C SER A 147 -34.30 69.65 -66.51
N SER A 148 -34.72 70.91 -66.73
CA SER A 148 -35.61 71.65 -65.82
C SER A 148 -37.09 71.24 -65.84
N SER A 149 -37.44 70.02 -66.26
CA SER A 149 -38.84 69.60 -66.55
C SER A 149 -39.39 68.45 -65.67
N GLY A 150 -38.77 68.11 -64.53
CA GLY A 150 -39.32 67.14 -63.55
C GLY A 150 -38.39 66.89 -62.35
N SER A 151 -38.82 66.07 -61.38
CA SER A 151 -38.05 65.69 -60.18
C SER A 151 -36.83 64.83 -60.54
N THR A 152 -35.75 65.46 -60.99
CA THR A 152 -34.50 64.81 -61.42
C THR A 152 -33.48 64.59 -60.30
N ASP A 153 -33.73 65.06 -59.08
CA ASP A 153 -32.89 64.77 -57.90
C ASP A 153 -33.36 63.50 -57.17
N LEU A 154 -32.49 62.95 -56.32
CA LEU A 154 -32.88 61.93 -55.34
C LEU A 154 -33.88 62.51 -54.34
N SER A 155 -34.79 61.68 -53.84
CA SER A 155 -35.50 61.98 -52.60
C SER A 155 -34.55 61.88 -51.41
N ALA A 156 -34.83 62.58 -50.31
CA ALA A 156 -34.01 62.49 -49.10
C ALA A 156 -33.94 61.04 -48.54
N SER A 157 -35.02 60.26 -48.70
CA SER A 157 -35.05 58.84 -48.30
C SER A 157 -34.19 57.97 -49.22
N ALA A 158 -34.21 58.20 -50.53
CA ALA A 158 -33.37 57.49 -51.48
C ALA A 158 -31.89 57.84 -51.30
N ALA A 159 -31.54 59.10 -51.02
CA ALA A 159 -30.17 59.49 -50.69
C ALA A 159 -29.65 58.77 -49.43
N ASN A 160 -30.49 58.61 -48.40
CA ASN A 160 -30.15 57.81 -47.23
C ASN A 160 -29.99 56.32 -47.55
N ALA A 161 -30.82 55.76 -48.44
CA ALA A 161 -30.69 54.38 -48.90
C ALA A 161 -29.37 54.15 -49.68
N VAL A 162 -28.96 55.10 -50.52
CA VAL A 162 -27.66 55.08 -51.23
C VAL A 162 -26.50 55.11 -50.22
N ARG A 163 -26.60 55.94 -49.18
CA ARG A 163 -25.60 55.96 -48.09
C ARG A 163 -25.57 54.65 -47.30
N GLY A 164 -26.73 54.06 -47.03
CA GLY A 164 -26.84 52.72 -46.42
C GLY A 164 -26.18 51.64 -47.29
N PHE A 165 -26.41 51.68 -48.59
CA PHE A 165 -25.80 50.78 -49.56
C PHE A 165 -24.27 50.92 -49.59
N ALA A 166 -23.75 52.16 -49.68
CA ALA A 166 -22.31 52.40 -49.64
C ALA A 166 -21.67 51.93 -48.31
N ARG A 167 -22.35 52.08 -47.18
CA ARG A 167 -21.88 51.58 -45.86
C ARG A 167 -21.74 50.06 -45.78
N MET A 168 -22.36 49.32 -46.70
CA MET A 168 -22.16 47.87 -46.83
C MET A 168 -20.89 47.51 -47.63
N GLY A 169 -20.04 48.49 -47.95
CA GLY A 169 -18.84 48.31 -48.80
C GLY A 169 -19.17 48.18 -50.30
N LYS A 170 -20.38 48.57 -50.72
CA LYS A 170 -20.85 48.45 -52.10
C LYS A 170 -20.53 49.71 -52.91
N GLY A 171 -20.42 49.56 -54.22
CA GLY A 171 -19.97 50.63 -55.12
C GLY A 171 -21.07 51.58 -55.57
N VAL A 172 -20.75 52.87 -55.72
CA VAL A 172 -21.68 53.85 -56.28
C VAL A 172 -20.96 54.69 -57.34
N ILE A 173 -21.59 54.82 -58.51
CA ILE A 173 -21.11 55.61 -59.62
C ILE A 173 -22.05 56.78 -59.85
N PHE A 174 -21.47 57.97 -59.87
CA PHE A 174 -22.13 59.24 -60.19
C PHE A 174 -21.70 59.72 -61.58
N SER A 175 -22.45 60.66 -62.13
CA SER A 175 -22.13 61.32 -63.39
C SER A 175 -22.26 62.84 -63.29
N HIS A 176 -21.80 63.55 -64.32
CA HIS A 176 -21.83 65.01 -64.38
C HIS A 176 -23.20 65.66 -64.20
N ASP A 177 -24.28 64.95 -64.48
CA ASP A 177 -25.63 65.49 -64.27
C ASP A 177 -26.21 65.14 -62.88
N THR A 178 -25.57 64.22 -62.15
CA THR A 178 -26.00 63.87 -60.80
C THR A 178 -25.43 64.87 -59.80
N ILE A 179 -24.11 65.09 -59.83
CA ILE A 179 -23.42 66.11 -59.05
C ILE A 179 -23.29 67.34 -59.92
N TRP A 180 -24.13 68.36 -59.71
CA TRP A 180 -24.11 69.58 -60.52
C TRP A 180 -24.77 70.77 -59.82
N ALA A 181 -24.41 71.98 -60.24
CA ALA A 181 -25.07 73.23 -59.85
C ALA A 181 -24.89 74.34 -60.91
N ILE A 182 -25.97 75.01 -61.26
CA ILE A 182 -25.98 76.26 -62.04
C ILE A 182 -26.68 77.38 -61.25
N ALA A 183 -26.65 78.60 -61.78
CA ALA A 183 -27.26 79.76 -61.10
C ALA A 183 -28.77 79.59 -60.81
N SER A 184 -29.50 78.79 -61.59
CA SER A 184 -30.95 78.63 -61.49
C SER A 184 -31.44 77.29 -60.90
N ALA A 185 -30.56 76.30 -60.72
CA ALA A 185 -30.94 74.95 -60.26
C ALA A 185 -29.73 74.16 -59.70
N SER A 186 -29.99 73.19 -58.83
CA SER A 186 -28.99 72.24 -58.29
C SER A 186 -29.65 70.97 -57.75
N HIS A 187 -28.89 69.90 -57.54
CA HIS A 187 -29.35 68.67 -56.87
C HIS A 187 -28.90 68.62 -55.40
N PRO A 188 -29.68 69.16 -54.44
CA PRO A 188 -29.28 69.14 -53.03
C PRO A 188 -29.04 67.73 -52.48
N ASN A 189 -29.81 66.71 -52.90
CA ASN A 189 -29.68 65.37 -52.34
C ASN A 189 -28.49 64.61 -52.96
N PHE A 190 -28.27 64.67 -54.28
CA PHE A 190 -27.02 64.14 -54.86
C PHE A 190 -25.78 64.86 -54.32
N ASN A 191 -25.79 66.20 -54.25
CA ASN A 191 -24.66 66.99 -53.74
C ASN A 191 -24.40 66.77 -52.23
N SER A 192 -25.34 66.17 -51.49
CA SER A 192 -25.17 65.79 -50.07
C SER A 192 -24.37 64.50 -49.86
N LEU A 193 -24.08 63.75 -50.93
CA LEU A 193 -23.38 62.45 -50.88
C LEU A 193 -21.86 62.59 -51.09
N SER A 194 -21.26 63.73 -50.72
CA SER A 194 -19.82 63.94 -50.82
C SER A 194 -19.00 62.96 -49.98
N ASP A 195 -19.60 62.36 -48.94
CA ASP A 195 -19.05 61.26 -48.15
C ASP A 195 -18.92 59.93 -48.93
N ILE A 196 -19.44 59.87 -50.15
CA ILE A 196 -19.41 58.71 -51.05
C ILE A 196 -18.79 59.07 -52.40
N SER A 197 -19.06 60.27 -52.92
CA SER A 197 -18.59 60.70 -54.24
C SER A 197 -17.22 61.39 -54.21
N GLY A 198 -16.78 61.93 -53.07
CA GLY A 198 -15.61 62.82 -53.00
C GLY A 198 -15.82 64.20 -53.64
N LEU A 199 -17.00 64.45 -54.19
CA LEU A 199 -17.31 65.65 -54.97
C LEU A 199 -18.47 66.46 -54.38
N SER A 200 -18.45 67.76 -54.65
CA SER A 200 -19.58 68.67 -54.43
C SER A 200 -19.74 69.60 -55.64
N ALA A 201 -20.76 70.45 -55.64
CA ALA A 201 -21.03 71.36 -56.74
C ALA A 201 -21.35 72.79 -56.26
N SER A 202 -20.92 73.78 -57.04
CA SER A 202 -21.19 75.21 -56.85
C SER A 202 -21.53 75.86 -58.19
N PRO A 203 -22.44 76.86 -58.26
CA PRO A 203 -22.89 77.44 -59.53
C PRO A 203 -21.76 77.92 -60.45
N ARG A 204 -21.68 77.36 -61.67
CA ARG A 204 -20.70 77.77 -62.70
C ARG A 204 -21.32 77.82 -64.11
N ALA A 205 -20.68 78.56 -65.01
CA ALA A 205 -21.09 78.67 -66.41
C ALA A 205 -20.78 77.40 -67.22
N TRP A 206 -21.64 77.12 -68.19
CA TRP A 206 -21.63 75.90 -69.00
C TRP A 206 -20.51 75.90 -70.05
N THR A 207 -19.76 74.80 -70.14
CA THR A 207 -18.72 74.59 -71.18
C THR A 207 -18.75 73.15 -71.69
N VAL A 208 -18.53 72.94 -73.00
CA VAL A 208 -18.60 71.64 -73.68
C VAL A 208 -17.22 71.18 -74.14
N PHE A 209 -16.95 69.88 -74.08
CA PHE A 209 -15.72 69.23 -74.53
C PHE A 209 -15.99 67.86 -75.16
N ASN A 210 -15.16 67.47 -76.13
CA ASN A 210 -15.23 66.16 -76.83
C ASN A 210 -13.91 65.38 -76.73
N TYR A 211 -12.93 65.90 -76.00
CA TYR A 211 -11.62 65.31 -75.79
C TYR A 211 -11.30 65.31 -74.32
N VAL A 212 -10.60 64.29 -73.83
CA VAL A 212 -10.15 64.22 -72.43
C VAL A 212 -8.67 63.91 -72.35
N LYS A 213 -8.03 64.38 -71.28
CA LYS A 213 -6.61 64.20 -70.99
C LYS A 213 -6.42 63.73 -69.56
N ARG A 214 -5.47 62.81 -69.36
CA ARG A 214 -5.06 62.33 -68.05
C ARG A 214 -4.36 63.45 -67.27
N VAL A 215 -4.69 63.59 -65.99
CA VAL A 215 -4.10 64.60 -65.08
C VAL A 215 -3.52 64.01 -63.79
N SER A 216 -3.80 62.74 -63.47
CA SER A 216 -3.20 62.08 -62.30
C SER A 216 -1.70 61.82 -62.49
N THR A 217 -0.94 61.98 -61.41
CA THR A 217 0.50 61.67 -61.31
C THR A 217 0.77 60.18 -61.06
N HIS A 218 -0.24 59.39 -60.71
CA HIS A 218 -0.12 57.99 -60.32
C HIS A 218 -0.37 57.05 -61.51
N ILE A 219 0.50 57.10 -62.52
CA ILE A 219 0.32 56.33 -63.76
C ILE A 219 0.29 54.79 -63.55
N SER A 220 0.85 54.31 -62.44
CA SER A 220 0.86 52.90 -62.07
C SER A 220 -0.40 52.45 -61.33
N ASP A 221 -1.34 53.35 -61.03
CA ASP A 221 -2.52 53.00 -60.25
C ASP A 221 -3.40 51.97 -61.00
N PRO A 222 -3.87 50.90 -60.33
CA PRO A 222 -4.66 49.86 -60.98
C PRO A 222 -5.90 50.40 -61.67
N VAL A 223 -6.53 51.46 -61.16
CA VAL A 223 -7.75 52.01 -61.77
C VAL A 223 -7.52 52.55 -63.20
N LEU A 224 -6.32 52.99 -63.54
CA LEU A 224 -5.96 53.40 -64.92
C LEU A 224 -5.60 52.23 -65.83
N ASN A 225 -5.32 51.06 -65.25
CA ASN A 225 -4.66 49.95 -65.90
C ASN A 225 -5.47 48.63 -65.89
N VAL A 226 -6.53 48.56 -65.07
CA VAL A 226 -7.29 47.35 -64.78
C VAL A 226 -8.80 47.69 -64.77
N PRO A 227 -9.63 46.98 -65.55
CA PRO A 227 -9.27 45.88 -66.45
C PRO A 227 -8.57 46.29 -67.76
N PHE A 228 -8.59 47.58 -68.11
CA PHE A 228 -7.99 48.10 -69.34
C PHE A 228 -6.93 49.16 -69.04
N ILE A 229 -5.85 49.15 -69.83
CA ILE A 229 -4.85 50.22 -69.86
C ILE A 229 -5.40 51.37 -70.71
N LEU A 230 -5.58 52.53 -70.09
CA LEU A 230 -6.17 53.71 -70.73
C LEU A 230 -5.08 54.68 -71.26
N PRO A 231 -5.25 55.25 -72.46
CA PRO A 231 -4.27 56.15 -73.07
C PRO A 231 -4.30 57.55 -72.45
N ASP A 232 -3.18 58.28 -72.56
CA ASP A 232 -3.00 59.62 -71.97
C ASP A 232 -4.05 60.66 -72.42
N HIS A 233 -4.65 60.49 -73.60
CA HIS A 233 -5.77 61.28 -74.12
C HIS A 233 -6.65 60.41 -75.04
N PHE A 234 -7.94 60.71 -75.11
CA PHE A 234 -8.88 60.05 -76.03
C PHE A 234 -10.15 60.87 -76.28
N ASP A 235 -10.86 60.52 -77.36
CA ASP A 235 -12.14 61.12 -77.76
C ASP A 235 -13.29 60.61 -76.90
N VAL A 236 -14.19 61.52 -76.54
CA VAL A 236 -15.40 61.22 -75.76
C VAL A 236 -16.63 61.76 -76.46
N THR A 237 -17.78 61.17 -76.18
CA THR A 237 -19.05 61.74 -76.64
C THR A 237 -19.19 63.14 -76.03
N SER A 238 -19.76 64.08 -76.79
CA SER A 238 -19.82 65.51 -76.41
C SER A 238 -20.32 65.68 -74.99
N CYS A 239 -19.50 66.19 -74.07
CA CYS A 239 -19.78 66.25 -72.63
C CYS A 239 -19.63 67.69 -72.12
N HIS A 240 -20.11 67.99 -70.92
CA HIS A 240 -20.08 69.34 -70.38
C HIS A 240 -19.66 69.42 -68.90
N GLU A 241 -19.28 70.61 -68.45
CA GLU A 241 -18.96 70.91 -67.04
C GLU A 241 -20.03 71.83 -66.43
N THR A 242 -20.48 71.52 -65.22
CA THR A 242 -21.56 72.21 -64.49
C THR A 242 -21.26 72.32 -62.98
N GLY A 243 -20.12 72.93 -62.66
CA GLY A 243 -19.84 73.44 -61.32
C GLY A 243 -19.30 72.44 -60.30
N GLN A 244 -18.91 71.24 -60.75
CA GLN A 244 -18.32 70.21 -59.90
C GLN A 244 -16.92 70.61 -59.39
N TYR A 245 -16.60 70.30 -58.14
CA TYR A 245 -15.26 70.44 -57.59
C TYR A 245 -14.94 69.32 -56.59
N VAL A 246 -13.64 69.02 -56.47
CA VAL A 246 -13.13 67.94 -55.60
C VAL A 246 -13.13 68.40 -54.14
N VAL A 247 -13.75 67.60 -53.28
CA VAL A 247 -13.65 67.73 -51.81
C VAL A 247 -12.54 66.81 -51.31
N ASP A 248 -12.52 65.56 -51.78
CA ASP A 248 -11.56 64.52 -51.43
C ASP A 248 -11.51 63.46 -52.54
N GLY A 249 -10.43 62.69 -52.65
CA GLY A 249 -10.22 61.69 -53.71
C GLY A 249 -9.39 62.19 -54.90
N GLU A 250 -9.37 61.40 -55.98
CA GLU A 250 -8.43 61.57 -57.08
C GLU A 250 -9.12 61.80 -58.43
N THR A 251 -8.67 62.81 -59.17
CA THR A 251 -9.14 63.09 -60.53
C THR A 251 -8.19 62.48 -61.55
N TRP A 252 -8.72 61.60 -62.39
CA TRP A 252 -7.95 60.87 -63.39
C TRP A 252 -7.87 61.63 -64.71
N TYR A 253 -9.00 62.16 -65.18
CA TYR A 253 -9.11 62.85 -66.47
C TYR A 253 -9.95 64.12 -66.36
N VAL A 254 -9.57 65.13 -67.14
CA VAL A 254 -10.33 66.37 -67.36
C VAL A 254 -10.67 66.52 -68.84
N GLY A 255 -11.76 67.22 -69.13
CA GLY A 255 -12.10 67.62 -70.50
C GLY A 255 -11.10 68.62 -71.05
N THR A 256 -10.90 68.63 -72.37
CA THR A 256 -10.01 69.59 -73.04
C THR A 256 -10.51 70.01 -74.43
N ASP A 257 -9.90 71.05 -75.00
CA ASP A 257 -10.12 71.40 -76.41
C ASP A 257 -9.48 70.36 -77.35
N ALA A 258 -9.74 70.45 -78.66
CA ALA A 258 -9.20 69.51 -79.65
C ALA A 258 -7.65 69.46 -79.72
N SER A 259 -6.95 70.40 -79.06
CA SER A 259 -5.49 70.43 -78.97
C SER A 259 -4.93 69.95 -77.63
N GLY A 260 -5.80 69.67 -76.64
CA GLY A 260 -5.42 69.32 -75.28
C GLY A 260 -4.91 70.50 -74.42
N SER A 261 -5.12 71.75 -74.85
CA SER A 261 -4.46 72.93 -74.28
C SER A 261 -5.25 73.62 -73.16
N ALA A 262 -6.59 73.61 -73.23
CA ALA A 262 -7.47 74.16 -72.20
C ALA A 262 -8.12 73.04 -71.40
N ASN A 263 -8.23 73.16 -70.07
CA ASN A 263 -8.91 72.17 -69.21
C ASN A 263 -10.36 72.60 -68.90
N TYR A 264 -11.30 71.68 -69.05
CA TYR A 264 -12.73 71.81 -68.78
C TYR A 264 -13.17 70.68 -67.85
N GLY A 265 -13.68 70.99 -66.67
CA GLY A 265 -14.36 70.06 -65.77
C GLY A 265 -13.64 68.77 -65.36
N ILE A 266 -14.26 68.06 -64.43
CA ILE A 266 -13.86 66.71 -64.05
C ILE A 266 -14.55 65.77 -65.05
N TYR A 267 -13.78 64.96 -65.78
CA TYR A 267 -14.35 63.89 -66.60
C TYR A 267 -14.46 62.59 -65.80
N TRP A 268 -13.38 62.20 -65.12
CA TRP A 268 -13.32 60.98 -64.32
C TRP A 268 -12.62 61.21 -62.98
N HIS A 269 -13.26 60.80 -61.90
CA HIS A 269 -12.80 60.91 -60.52
C HIS A 269 -13.16 59.67 -59.71
N THR A 270 -12.36 59.34 -58.70
CA THR A 270 -12.65 58.25 -57.76
C THR A 270 -12.39 58.65 -56.33
N TYR A 271 -13.15 58.04 -55.42
CA TYR A 271 -13.05 58.27 -54.00
C TYR A 271 -13.10 56.93 -53.23
N HIS A 272 -12.30 56.81 -52.18
CA HIS A 272 -12.36 55.69 -51.23
C HIS A 272 -12.68 56.26 -49.86
N ASN A 273 -13.75 55.77 -49.24
CA ASN A 273 -14.08 56.13 -47.88
C ASN A 273 -13.44 55.11 -46.92
N PRO A 274 -12.37 55.45 -46.16
CA PRO A 274 -11.68 54.50 -45.29
C PRO A 274 -12.53 54.06 -44.08
N THR A 275 -13.56 54.83 -43.72
CA THR A 275 -14.45 54.51 -42.59
C THR A 275 -15.37 53.35 -42.92
N TYR A 276 -15.88 53.32 -44.16
CA TYR A 276 -16.86 52.33 -44.61
C TYR A 276 -16.27 51.31 -45.59
N ASP A 277 -15.00 51.48 -45.97
CA ASP A 277 -14.30 50.70 -47.00
C ASP A 277 -15.09 50.61 -48.31
N SER A 278 -15.71 51.73 -48.70
CA SER A 278 -16.56 51.84 -49.88
C SER A 278 -15.88 52.65 -50.99
N TYR A 279 -16.20 52.29 -52.23
CA TYR A 279 -15.52 52.81 -53.42
C TYR A 279 -16.50 53.54 -54.33
N GLY A 280 -16.37 54.87 -54.36
CA GLY A 280 -17.14 55.76 -55.20
C GLY A 280 -16.40 56.10 -56.49
N ALA A 281 -17.12 56.21 -57.59
CA ALA A 281 -16.59 56.77 -58.83
C ALA A 281 -17.52 57.86 -59.37
N TYR A 282 -16.94 58.82 -60.05
CA TYR A 282 -17.66 59.82 -60.83
C TYR A 282 -17.16 59.72 -62.28
N PHE A 283 -18.09 59.44 -63.19
CA PHE A 283 -17.80 59.23 -64.61
C PHE A 283 -18.74 60.07 -65.46
N SER A 284 -18.18 60.99 -66.24
CA SER A 284 -18.95 61.85 -67.12
C SER A 284 -19.23 61.14 -68.43
N TYR A 285 -20.46 60.71 -68.62
CA TYR A 285 -20.94 60.09 -69.85
C TYR A 285 -21.55 61.18 -70.75
N GLY A 286 -21.17 61.28 -72.03
CA GLY A 286 -21.50 62.45 -72.84
C GLY A 286 -22.98 62.87 -72.88
N HIS A 287 -23.20 64.15 -73.13
CA HIS A 287 -24.46 64.91 -73.18
C HIS A 287 -25.43 64.46 -74.31
N VAL A 288 -24.99 63.62 -75.26
CA VAL A 288 -25.81 63.12 -76.37
C VAL A 288 -26.12 61.64 -76.21
N SER A 289 -27.34 61.22 -76.56
CA SER A 289 -27.78 59.82 -76.48
C SER A 289 -27.19 58.95 -77.61
N LEU A 290 -25.86 58.81 -77.65
CA LEU A 290 -25.12 57.99 -78.60
C LEU A 290 -24.32 56.90 -77.86
N PRO A 291 -24.00 55.77 -78.52
CA PRO A 291 -23.07 54.79 -77.97
C PRO A 291 -21.72 55.44 -77.59
N PRO A 292 -21.10 55.03 -76.47
CA PRO A 292 -19.83 55.61 -76.04
C PRO A 292 -18.71 55.22 -77.00
N HIS A 293 -17.69 56.08 -77.13
CA HIS A 293 -16.47 55.71 -77.84
C HIS A 293 -15.77 54.53 -77.12
N GLU A 294 -14.88 53.82 -77.82
CA GLU A 294 -14.19 52.64 -77.25
C GLU A 294 -13.49 52.95 -75.92
N TRP A 295 -12.70 54.04 -75.88
CA TRP A 295 -11.94 54.40 -74.68
C TRP A 295 -12.82 54.96 -73.56
N GLU A 296 -13.91 55.64 -73.91
CA GLU A 296 -14.97 56.05 -72.97
C GLU A 296 -15.64 54.81 -72.34
N ALA A 297 -15.96 53.78 -73.14
CA ALA A 297 -16.52 52.53 -72.64
C ALA A 297 -15.56 51.76 -71.72
N LYS A 298 -14.27 51.71 -72.05
CA LYS A 298 -13.23 51.08 -71.21
C LYS A 298 -13.01 51.83 -69.90
N ALA A 299 -13.00 53.16 -69.92
CA ALA A 299 -12.91 53.98 -68.72
C ALA A 299 -14.14 53.80 -67.80
N MET A 300 -15.33 53.66 -68.38
CA MET A 300 -16.55 53.30 -67.65
C MET A 300 -16.42 51.92 -66.98
N ILE A 301 -15.85 50.91 -67.67
CA ILE A 301 -15.63 49.58 -67.10
C ILE A 301 -14.60 49.60 -65.97
N ASN A 302 -13.49 50.32 -66.13
CA ASN A 302 -12.52 50.52 -65.05
C ASN A 302 -13.17 51.21 -63.84
N SER A 303 -14.07 52.17 -64.07
CA SER A 303 -14.84 52.83 -63.00
C SER A 303 -15.74 51.86 -62.25
N ILE A 304 -16.46 50.99 -62.98
CA ILE A 304 -17.31 49.95 -62.39
C ILE A 304 -16.47 48.96 -61.58
N TYR A 305 -15.33 48.54 -62.11
CA TYR A 305 -14.45 47.60 -61.42
C TYR A 305 -13.83 48.23 -60.17
N TYR A 306 -13.42 49.50 -60.23
CA TYR A 306 -12.95 50.23 -59.06
C TYR A 306 -14.05 50.36 -58.00
N SER A 307 -15.27 50.74 -58.39
CA SER A 307 -16.40 50.80 -57.45
C SER A 307 -16.72 49.43 -56.84
N TYR A 308 -16.34 48.33 -57.50
CA TYR A 308 -16.39 46.98 -56.96
C TYR A 308 -15.14 46.67 -56.13
N HIS A 309 -15.19 46.98 -54.82
CA HIS A 309 -14.14 46.69 -53.83
C HIS A 309 -12.76 47.32 -54.13
N GLY A 310 -12.69 48.42 -54.89
CA GLY A 310 -11.44 49.10 -55.22
C GLY A 310 -10.66 48.44 -56.37
N GLY A 311 -11.33 47.61 -57.18
CA GLY A 311 -10.68 46.81 -58.23
C GLY A 311 -9.89 45.62 -57.67
N ARG A 312 -10.28 45.13 -56.49
CA ARG A 312 -9.55 44.11 -55.73
C ARG A 312 -10.16 42.72 -55.93
N GLY A 313 -9.84 42.09 -57.05
CA GLY A 313 -10.29 40.75 -57.40
C GLY A 313 -11.78 40.66 -57.73
N ILE A 314 -12.29 39.45 -57.99
CA ILE A 314 -13.70 39.23 -58.33
C ILE A 314 -14.50 38.68 -57.13
N GLY A 315 -13.82 38.01 -56.20
CA GLY A 315 -14.38 37.61 -54.90
C GLY A 315 -13.56 38.17 -53.76
N VAL A 316 -14.23 38.66 -52.71
CA VAL A 316 -13.59 39.27 -51.54
C VAL A 316 -14.22 38.72 -50.27
N PHE A 317 -13.36 38.26 -49.36
CA PHE A 317 -13.73 37.81 -48.01
C PHE A 317 -12.99 38.65 -46.99
N THR A 318 -13.72 39.24 -46.05
CA THR A 318 -13.15 39.97 -44.92
C THR A 318 -13.50 39.24 -43.65
N SER A 319 -12.49 38.87 -42.88
CA SER A 319 -12.65 38.09 -41.65
C SER A 319 -13.40 38.87 -40.57
N ARG A 320 -13.83 38.19 -39.49
CA ARG A 320 -14.21 38.89 -38.25
C ARG A 320 -12.99 39.62 -37.64
N VAL A 321 -13.22 40.46 -36.64
CA VAL A 321 -12.15 41.11 -35.87
C VAL A 321 -11.64 40.16 -34.79
N PHE A 322 -10.31 39.99 -34.71
CA PHE A 322 -9.63 39.23 -33.67
C PHE A 322 -9.15 40.16 -32.59
N ASP A 323 -9.61 39.94 -31.36
CA ASP A 323 -9.12 40.66 -30.19
C ASP A 323 -8.13 39.77 -29.43
N ALA A 324 -6.86 40.18 -29.40
CA ALA A 324 -5.80 39.50 -28.67
C ALA A 324 -5.87 39.72 -27.14
N GLY A 325 -6.84 40.51 -26.66
CA GLY A 325 -7.00 40.87 -25.26
C GLY A 325 -6.10 42.03 -24.84
N GLU A 326 -4.80 41.90 -25.11
CA GLU A 326 -3.77 42.90 -24.82
C GLU A 326 -2.98 43.28 -26.09
N PRO A 327 -2.32 44.46 -26.13
CA PRO A 327 -1.44 44.83 -27.23
C PRO A 327 -0.32 43.79 -27.42
N THR A 328 -0.25 43.21 -28.61
CA THR A 328 0.76 42.23 -29.01
C THR A 328 1.29 42.54 -30.41
N ALA A 329 2.25 41.75 -30.90
CA ALA A 329 2.78 41.84 -32.24
C ALA A 329 2.52 40.53 -33.00
N LEU A 330 1.83 40.64 -34.13
CA LEU A 330 1.72 39.58 -35.12
C LEU A 330 3.07 39.46 -35.85
N VAL A 331 3.70 38.32 -35.73
CA VAL A 331 5.04 38.06 -36.24
C VAL A 331 5.06 37.12 -37.44
N ARG A 332 4.03 36.29 -37.59
CA ARG A 332 3.97 35.34 -38.70
C ARG A 332 2.52 35.08 -39.12
N ILE A 333 2.32 34.92 -40.41
CA ILE A 333 1.05 34.52 -41.02
C ILE A 333 1.29 33.34 -41.96
N GLY A 334 0.37 32.38 -42.02
CA GLY A 334 0.47 31.24 -42.93
C GLY A 334 -0.91 30.81 -43.42
N TRP A 335 -0.96 30.20 -44.60
CA TRP A 335 -2.18 29.61 -45.14
C TRP A 335 -1.88 28.47 -46.11
N SER A 336 -2.88 27.64 -46.38
CA SER A 336 -2.89 26.66 -47.45
C SER A 336 -3.97 27.03 -48.47
N ALA A 337 -3.65 26.97 -49.76
CA ALA A 337 -4.58 27.30 -50.83
C ALA A 337 -4.27 26.54 -52.13
N ASP A 338 -5.33 26.15 -52.84
CA ASP A 338 -5.30 25.69 -54.22
C ASP A 338 -5.55 26.86 -55.16
N ILE A 339 -4.54 27.28 -55.93
CA ILE A 339 -4.64 28.37 -56.90
C ILE A 339 -4.45 27.80 -58.31
N PRO A 340 -5.53 27.61 -59.09
CA PRO A 340 -5.44 27.11 -60.45
C PRO A 340 -4.58 28.01 -61.35
N PRO A 341 -3.89 27.47 -62.38
CA PRO A 341 -3.00 28.25 -63.23
C PRO A 341 -3.66 29.50 -63.82
N GLY A 342 -3.02 30.65 -63.60
CA GLY A 342 -3.46 31.97 -64.04
C GLY A 342 -4.55 32.64 -63.18
N SER A 343 -5.09 31.94 -62.17
CA SER A 343 -5.93 32.54 -61.15
C SER A 343 -5.05 33.24 -60.09
N THR A 344 -5.58 34.21 -59.37
CA THR A 344 -4.84 34.92 -58.31
C THR A 344 -5.57 34.86 -56.98
N MET A 345 -4.80 34.85 -55.90
CA MET A 345 -5.28 35.01 -54.53
C MET A 345 -4.32 35.93 -53.77
N THR A 346 -4.84 36.98 -53.15
CA THR A 346 -4.08 37.91 -52.32
C THR A 346 -4.66 37.94 -50.91
N VAL A 347 -3.78 37.89 -49.91
CA VAL A 347 -4.14 38.05 -48.50
C VAL A 347 -3.61 39.39 -48.01
N GLU A 348 -4.45 40.15 -47.34
CA GLU A 348 -4.10 41.42 -46.72
C GLU A 348 -4.43 41.38 -45.23
N ILE A 349 -3.74 42.21 -44.45
CA ILE A 349 -3.97 42.34 -43.02
C ILE A 349 -3.99 43.81 -42.59
N ARG A 350 -4.70 44.08 -41.50
CA ARG A 350 -4.64 45.35 -40.77
C ARG A 350 -4.71 45.11 -39.26
N SER A 351 -4.20 46.06 -38.49
CA SER A 351 -4.25 46.05 -37.03
C SER A 351 -4.83 47.34 -36.47
N ALA A 352 -5.24 47.31 -35.20
CA ALA A 352 -5.64 48.49 -34.44
C ALA A 352 -5.35 48.30 -32.95
N TYR A 353 -5.04 49.40 -32.24
CA TYR A 353 -4.95 49.37 -30.77
C TYR A 353 -6.34 49.48 -30.09
N ALA A 354 -7.31 50.06 -30.79
CA ALA A 354 -8.69 50.24 -30.34
C ALA A 354 -9.66 50.21 -31.54
N PRO A 355 -10.95 49.89 -31.32
CA PRO A 355 -11.95 49.89 -32.39
C PRO A 355 -12.02 51.24 -33.12
N GLY A 356 -12.02 51.22 -34.45
CA GLY A 356 -12.11 52.43 -35.29
C GLY A 356 -10.79 53.12 -35.63
N MET A 357 -9.66 52.66 -35.08
CA MET A 357 -8.31 53.15 -35.41
C MET A 357 -7.51 52.12 -36.22
N TRP A 358 -8.09 51.68 -37.34
CA TRP A 358 -7.46 50.68 -38.21
C TRP A 358 -6.29 51.26 -38.99
N THR A 359 -5.22 50.48 -39.14
CA THR A 359 -4.20 50.73 -40.17
C THR A 359 -4.80 50.51 -41.56
N GLU A 360 -4.14 51.06 -42.57
CA GLU A 360 -4.40 50.68 -43.96
C GLU A 360 -4.21 49.17 -44.16
N TRP A 361 -4.95 48.61 -45.12
CA TRP A 361 -4.82 47.21 -45.51
C TRP A 361 -3.46 46.98 -46.20
N MET A 362 -2.68 46.04 -45.66
CA MET A 362 -1.35 45.71 -46.17
C MET A 362 -1.33 44.30 -46.77
N PRO A 363 -0.93 44.10 -48.03
CA PRO A 363 -0.77 42.77 -48.60
C PRO A 363 0.39 42.02 -47.93
N VAL A 364 0.19 40.74 -47.66
CA VAL A 364 1.16 39.88 -46.98
C VAL A 364 1.43 38.61 -47.78
N SER A 365 2.61 38.02 -47.56
CA SER A 365 2.96 36.69 -48.04
C SER A 365 3.00 35.72 -46.85
N ALA A 366 2.75 34.44 -47.10
CA ALA A 366 2.87 33.43 -46.06
C ALA A 366 4.33 33.36 -45.57
N GLY A 367 4.53 33.54 -44.26
CA GLY A 367 5.86 33.64 -43.65
C GLY A 367 5.91 34.71 -42.55
N GLU A 368 7.14 35.10 -42.21
CA GLU A 368 7.41 36.12 -41.20
C GLU A 368 7.10 37.53 -41.70
N LEU A 369 6.49 38.33 -40.83
CA LEU A 369 6.18 39.72 -41.11
C LEU A 369 7.35 40.61 -40.69
N THR A 370 7.88 41.35 -41.66
CA THR A 370 8.98 42.30 -41.44
C THR A 370 8.60 43.68 -42.01
N PRO A 371 8.23 44.66 -41.15
CA PRO A 371 8.15 44.60 -39.68
C PRO A 371 6.90 43.85 -39.16
N PRO A 372 6.95 43.31 -37.91
CA PRO A 372 5.77 42.77 -37.23
C PRO A 372 4.64 43.79 -37.15
N GLN A 373 3.40 43.32 -37.18
CA GLN A 373 2.22 44.18 -37.07
C GLN A 373 1.79 44.26 -35.60
N SER A 374 1.92 45.44 -35.01
CA SER A 374 1.53 45.67 -33.62
C SER A 374 0.07 46.10 -33.51
N GLY A 375 -0.61 45.63 -32.48
CA GLY A 375 -2.00 46.00 -32.20
C GLY A 375 -2.64 45.07 -31.16
N ARG A 376 -3.88 45.39 -30.80
CA ARG A 376 -4.73 44.49 -30.00
C ARG A 376 -5.76 43.80 -30.90
N LEU A 377 -6.27 44.55 -31.88
CA LEU A 377 -7.27 44.08 -32.84
C LEU A 377 -6.61 43.78 -34.18
N PHE A 378 -6.97 42.66 -34.79
CA PHE A 378 -6.44 42.22 -36.08
C PHE A 378 -7.57 41.76 -37.00
N GLN A 379 -7.38 41.92 -38.31
CA GLN A 379 -8.33 41.46 -39.32
C GLN A 379 -7.59 41.12 -40.61
N TYR A 380 -7.99 40.04 -41.28
CA TYR A 380 -7.45 39.68 -42.59
C TYR A 380 -8.53 39.79 -43.68
N ARG A 381 -8.08 39.99 -44.92
CA ARG A 381 -8.92 40.02 -46.10
C ARG A 381 -8.31 39.17 -47.20
N VAL A 382 -9.14 38.39 -47.90
CA VAL A 382 -8.75 37.49 -48.98
C VAL A 382 -9.45 37.94 -50.25
N GLN A 383 -8.67 38.11 -51.32
CA GLN A 383 -9.15 38.53 -52.63
C GLN A 383 -8.85 37.41 -53.63
N MET A 384 -9.81 37.04 -54.48
CA MET A 384 -9.69 35.94 -55.43
C MET A 384 -10.14 36.35 -56.83
N THR A 385 -9.41 35.90 -57.84
CA THR A 385 -9.73 36.09 -59.26
C THR A 385 -9.51 34.79 -60.00
N LYS A 386 -10.48 34.30 -60.77
CA LYS A 386 -10.32 33.09 -61.59
C LYS A 386 -9.71 33.40 -62.95
N ASN A 387 -8.94 32.46 -63.49
CA ASN A 387 -8.54 32.45 -64.89
C ASN A 387 -9.70 31.92 -65.76
N PRO A 388 -10.17 32.67 -66.77
CA PRO A 388 -11.21 32.23 -67.68
C PRO A 388 -10.83 30.99 -68.49
N ALA A 389 -9.54 30.83 -68.81
CA ALA A 389 -9.07 29.73 -69.66
C ALA A 389 -9.01 28.38 -68.92
N SER A 390 -8.73 28.40 -67.61
CA SER A 390 -8.65 27.17 -66.80
C SER A 390 -9.99 26.81 -66.16
N GLY A 391 -10.88 27.79 -65.95
CA GLY A 391 -12.16 27.61 -65.25
C GLY A 391 -12.02 27.23 -63.78
N GLY A 392 -10.78 27.07 -63.29
CA GLY A 392 -10.49 26.67 -61.91
C GLY A 392 -10.69 27.82 -60.95
N ARG A 393 -11.33 27.52 -59.82
CA ARG A 393 -11.70 28.48 -58.78
C ARG A 393 -10.65 28.40 -57.66
N PRO A 394 -9.99 29.51 -57.29
CA PRO A 394 -9.11 29.54 -56.13
C PRO A 394 -9.85 29.09 -54.87
N THR A 395 -9.20 28.27 -54.06
CA THR A 395 -9.69 27.78 -52.78
C THR A 395 -8.65 28.06 -51.70
N LEU A 396 -9.04 28.72 -50.62
CA LEU A 396 -8.25 28.86 -49.40
C LEU A 396 -8.75 27.81 -48.39
N HIS A 397 -7.91 26.88 -48.00
CA HIS A 397 -8.23 25.80 -47.06
C HIS A 397 -8.25 26.33 -45.63
N TRP A 398 -7.13 26.90 -45.18
CA TRP A 398 -7.02 27.48 -43.85
C TRP A 398 -6.08 28.67 -43.83
N ILE A 399 -6.22 29.52 -42.82
CA ILE A 399 -5.32 30.64 -42.51
C ILE A 399 -4.98 30.67 -41.03
N LYS A 400 -3.75 31.04 -40.70
CA LYS A 400 -3.16 31.01 -39.36
C LYS A 400 -2.38 32.30 -39.09
N LEU A 401 -2.63 32.91 -37.93
CA LEU A 401 -1.96 34.09 -37.38
C LEU A 401 -1.16 33.69 -36.13
N GLU A 402 0.10 34.14 -36.01
CA GLU A 402 0.99 33.86 -34.88
C GLU A 402 1.51 35.15 -34.24
N PHE A 403 1.16 35.34 -32.96
CA PHE A 403 1.51 36.52 -32.16
C PHE A 403 2.61 36.20 -31.14
N LEU A 404 3.44 37.18 -30.79
CA LEU A 404 4.41 37.05 -29.69
C LEU A 404 3.69 36.83 -28.35
N SER A 405 4.09 35.78 -27.62
CA SER A 405 3.65 35.55 -26.24
C SER A 405 4.68 36.12 -25.26
N PRO A 406 4.31 36.95 -24.29
CA PRO A 406 5.23 37.36 -23.23
C PRO A 406 5.45 36.27 -22.17
N SER A 407 4.71 35.15 -22.18
CA SER A 407 4.66 34.15 -21.09
C SER A 407 6.03 33.66 -20.58
N VAL A 408 6.19 33.60 -19.26
CA VAL A 408 7.30 32.93 -18.55
C VAL A 408 6.72 31.82 -17.69
N THR A 409 7.27 30.61 -17.78
CA THR A 409 6.90 29.49 -16.89
C THR A 409 8.13 28.86 -16.27
N ALA A 410 7.98 28.13 -15.17
CA ALA A 410 9.06 27.42 -14.51
C ALA A 410 8.58 26.07 -14.01
N GLU A 411 9.47 25.08 -13.94
CA GLU A 411 9.20 23.76 -13.37
C GLU A 411 10.40 23.29 -12.54
N ILE A 412 10.13 22.55 -11.47
CA ILE A 412 11.17 21.98 -10.60
C ILE A 412 11.68 20.69 -11.22
N ILE A 413 12.99 20.62 -11.45
CA ILE A 413 13.66 19.41 -11.97
C ILE A 413 14.00 18.49 -10.80
N SER A 414 14.63 19.03 -9.77
CA SER A 414 15.13 18.27 -8.63
C SER A 414 15.26 19.19 -7.41
N PRO A 415 14.91 18.74 -6.20
CA PRO A 415 14.25 17.48 -5.89
C PRO A 415 12.76 17.50 -6.26
N VAL A 416 12.17 16.33 -6.53
CA VAL A 416 10.69 16.22 -6.63
C VAL A 416 10.05 16.54 -5.29
N GLU A 417 8.81 17.04 -5.30
CA GLU A 417 8.11 17.45 -4.08
C GLU A 417 8.02 16.29 -3.07
N GLY A 418 8.44 16.56 -1.83
CA GLY A 418 8.45 15.59 -0.75
C GLY A 418 9.57 14.55 -0.81
N ALA A 419 10.54 14.69 -1.73
CA ALA A 419 11.69 13.79 -1.78
C ALA A 419 12.51 13.87 -0.48
N ILE A 420 13.14 12.74 -0.15
CA ILE A 420 14.04 12.62 1.01
C ILE A 420 15.46 12.45 0.51
N SER A 421 16.38 13.27 1.06
CA SER A 421 17.76 13.37 0.60
C SER A 421 18.76 13.01 1.71
N SER A 422 19.70 12.13 1.38
CA SER A 422 20.86 11.82 2.22
C SER A 422 22.07 12.74 2.02
N CYS A 423 22.00 13.68 1.08
CA CYS A 423 23.02 14.69 0.88
C CYS A 423 22.94 15.77 1.97
N PRO A 424 24.03 15.99 2.75
CA PRO A 424 24.06 17.06 3.76
C PRO A 424 23.90 18.46 3.15
N SER A 425 24.25 18.68 1.89
CA SER A 425 24.18 19.98 1.22
C SER A 425 23.25 19.96 0.01
N GLN A 426 22.11 19.26 0.10
CA GLN A 426 21.15 19.15 -1.00
C GLN A 426 20.63 20.54 -1.44
N GLY A 427 20.80 20.85 -2.73
CA GLY A 427 20.27 22.03 -3.38
C GLY A 427 18.97 21.76 -4.13
N PHE A 428 18.57 22.68 -5.00
CA PHE A 428 17.50 22.45 -5.97
C PHE A 428 17.82 23.08 -7.34
N GLU A 429 17.17 22.55 -8.36
CA GLU A 429 17.26 22.97 -9.76
C GLU A 429 15.85 23.23 -10.29
N ILE A 430 15.64 24.42 -10.84
CA ILE A 430 14.40 24.86 -11.48
C ILE A 430 14.74 25.22 -12.91
N VAL A 431 14.03 24.65 -13.88
CA VAL A 431 14.13 25.10 -15.27
C VAL A 431 13.06 26.14 -15.56
N ILE A 432 13.49 27.20 -16.23
CA ILE A 432 12.72 28.35 -16.61
C ILE A 432 12.55 28.32 -18.12
N HIS A 433 11.28 28.41 -18.54
CA HIS A 433 10.87 28.45 -19.93
C HIS A 433 10.48 29.86 -20.31
N THR A 434 11.22 30.42 -21.27
CA THR A 434 10.93 31.71 -21.92
C THR A 434 10.89 31.51 -23.45
N PRO A 435 10.16 32.32 -24.22
CA PRO A 435 10.12 32.21 -25.67
C PRO A 435 11.53 32.29 -26.28
N ARG A 436 11.81 31.43 -27.26
CA ARG A 436 13.10 31.30 -27.94
C ARG A 436 12.91 31.25 -29.46
N TYR A 437 13.86 31.76 -30.22
CA TYR A 437 13.87 31.67 -31.67
C TYR A 437 13.93 30.21 -32.12
N SER A 438 13.08 29.80 -33.07
CA SER A 438 13.00 28.40 -33.52
C SER A 438 14.23 27.92 -34.28
N ASP A 439 14.98 28.86 -34.88
CA ASP A 439 16.14 28.62 -35.74
C ASP A 439 17.48 28.73 -35.00
N THR A 440 17.59 29.66 -34.03
CA THR A 440 18.83 29.89 -33.27
C THR A 440 18.79 29.35 -31.84
N GLY A 441 17.61 29.13 -31.26
CA GLY A 441 17.45 28.73 -29.86
C GLY A 441 17.72 29.85 -28.84
N GLU A 442 18.09 31.05 -29.30
CA GLU A 442 18.35 32.21 -28.44
C GLU A 442 17.06 32.74 -27.79
N PRO A 443 17.11 33.29 -26.56
CA PRO A 443 15.94 33.86 -25.90
C PRO A 443 15.38 35.04 -26.70
N LEU A 444 14.13 34.93 -27.17
CA LEU A 444 13.37 36.04 -27.75
C LEU A 444 13.09 37.10 -26.70
N CYS A 445 12.75 36.63 -25.49
CA CYS A 445 12.49 37.42 -24.31
C CYS A 445 13.44 36.98 -23.19
N PRO A 446 14.66 37.53 -23.14
CA PRO A 446 15.60 37.23 -22.05
C PRO A 446 14.98 37.38 -20.67
N ILE A 447 15.39 36.53 -19.74
CA ILE A 447 15.00 36.65 -18.33
C ILE A 447 15.60 37.94 -17.78
N ASP A 448 14.80 38.75 -17.07
CA ASP A 448 15.34 39.84 -16.26
C ASP A 448 15.92 39.22 -14.98
N SER A 449 17.23 39.02 -14.93
CA SER A 449 17.90 38.38 -13.79
C SER A 449 17.63 39.08 -12.45
N ASN A 450 17.37 40.39 -12.45
CA ASN A 450 17.10 41.14 -11.22
C ASN A 450 15.70 40.87 -10.65
N SER A 451 14.79 40.34 -11.47
CA SER A 451 13.43 39.96 -11.06
C SER A 451 13.38 38.66 -10.28
N ILE A 452 14.45 37.86 -10.31
CA ILE A 452 14.55 36.54 -9.67
C ILE A 452 14.60 36.72 -8.15
N VAL A 453 13.56 36.25 -7.49
CA VAL A 453 13.47 36.22 -6.03
C VAL A 453 13.11 34.80 -5.61
N VAL A 454 13.97 34.21 -4.79
CA VAL A 454 13.84 32.83 -4.31
C VAL A 454 13.75 32.85 -2.80
N ASN A 455 12.76 32.17 -2.24
CA ASN A 455 12.63 31.97 -0.81
C ASN A 455 13.11 30.56 -0.44
N VAL A 456 13.95 30.42 0.57
CA VAL A 456 14.29 29.12 1.17
C VAL A 456 14.13 29.23 2.69
N ASN A 457 13.21 28.46 3.26
CA ASN A 457 12.86 28.47 4.70
C ASN A 457 12.60 29.88 5.27
N GLY A 458 11.91 30.74 4.50
CA GLY A 458 11.60 32.12 4.88
C GLY A 458 12.71 33.13 4.61
N SER A 459 13.89 32.70 4.17
CA SER A 459 14.99 33.59 3.81
C SER A 459 14.94 33.90 2.31
N THR A 460 15.03 35.19 1.96
CA THR A 460 15.00 35.65 0.57
C THR A 460 16.40 35.70 -0.04
N TYR A 461 16.54 35.13 -1.23
CA TYR A 461 17.72 35.12 -2.08
C TYR A 461 17.42 35.76 -3.43
N ARG A 462 18.43 36.42 -4.00
CA ARG A 462 18.42 37.05 -5.33
C ARG A 462 19.55 36.48 -6.16
N ILE A 463 19.55 36.78 -7.47
CA ILE A 463 20.63 36.35 -8.37
C ILE A 463 22.03 36.87 -7.96
N THR A 464 22.10 37.92 -7.13
CA THR A 464 23.36 38.47 -6.61
C THR A 464 23.93 37.68 -5.43
N ASP A 465 23.13 36.81 -4.81
CA ASP A 465 23.58 35.99 -3.69
C ASP A 465 24.41 34.80 -4.18
N PRO A 466 25.52 34.44 -3.50
CA PRO A 466 26.42 33.39 -3.94
C PRO A 466 25.79 31.99 -3.92
N GLN A 467 24.65 31.80 -3.28
CA GLN A 467 23.91 30.54 -3.26
C GLN A 467 23.07 30.30 -4.51
N ILE A 468 22.76 31.33 -5.30
CA ILE A 468 21.89 31.23 -6.48
C ILE A 468 22.72 31.41 -7.75
N HIS A 469 22.55 30.50 -8.70
CA HIS A 469 23.22 30.60 -10.00
C HIS A 469 22.24 30.33 -11.15
N MET A 470 22.41 31.06 -12.25
CA MET A 470 21.74 30.79 -13.51
C MET A 470 22.71 30.08 -14.44
N LEU A 471 22.33 28.90 -14.94
CA LEU A 471 23.07 28.13 -15.92
C LEU A 471 22.34 28.19 -17.26
N ASN A 472 23.09 28.50 -18.33
CA ASN A 472 22.60 28.53 -19.72
C ASN A 472 21.29 29.33 -19.91
N ASP A 473 21.11 30.43 -19.16
CA ASP A 473 19.95 31.31 -19.20
C ASP A 473 18.58 30.60 -19.08
N SER A 474 18.56 29.44 -18.41
CA SER A 474 17.35 28.60 -18.32
C SER A 474 17.29 27.73 -17.06
N ILE A 475 18.40 27.43 -16.39
CA ILE A 475 18.39 26.59 -15.19
C ILE A 475 18.84 27.42 -13.99
N LEU A 476 17.93 27.62 -13.04
CA LEU A 476 18.19 28.25 -11.77
C LEU A 476 18.59 27.17 -10.75
N THR A 477 19.79 27.27 -10.19
CA THR A 477 20.29 26.33 -9.19
C THR A 477 20.52 27.03 -7.86
N PHE A 478 20.19 26.36 -6.75
CA PHE A 478 20.51 26.79 -5.40
C PHE A 478 21.52 25.84 -4.74
N THR A 479 22.57 26.38 -4.15
CA THR A 479 23.55 25.63 -3.34
C THR A 479 23.57 26.19 -1.91
N PRO A 480 23.24 25.38 -0.87
CA PRO A 480 23.24 25.87 0.50
C PRO A 480 24.67 26.17 1.00
N SER A 481 24.81 27.19 1.84
CA SER A 481 26.11 27.60 2.42
C SER A 481 26.57 26.74 3.59
N SER A 482 25.71 25.87 4.11
CA SER A 482 25.99 24.97 5.23
C SER A 482 25.16 23.70 5.10
N ASN A 483 25.58 22.63 5.78
CA ASN A 483 24.85 21.37 5.78
C ASN A 483 23.50 21.48 6.51
N TRP A 484 22.50 20.78 5.98
CA TRP A 484 21.23 20.47 6.62
C TRP A 484 21.42 19.45 7.75
N ARG A 485 20.42 19.34 8.62
CA ARG A 485 20.33 18.33 9.68
C ARG A 485 19.29 17.27 9.29
N THR A 486 19.41 16.07 9.86
CA THR A 486 18.33 15.08 9.76
C THR A 486 17.03 15.67 10.31
N GLY A 487 15.94 15.48 9.57
CA GLY A 487 14.60 15.93 9.94
C GLY A 487 14.28 17.36 9.52
N ASP A 488 15.25 18.11 8.98
CA ASP A 488 14.96 19.43 8.41
C ASP A 488 14.03 19.28 7.20
N THR A 489 12.91 20.00 7.21
CA THR A 489 12.06 20.19 6.03
C THR A 489 12.47 21.51 5.38
N ILE A 490 13.03 21.44 4.17
CA ILE A 490 13.49 22.60 3.41
C ILE A 490 12.40 22.96 2.42
N SER A 491 11.64 24.02 2.72
CA SER A 491 10.67 24.62 1.81
C SER A 491 11.37 25.68 0.96
N PHE A 492 11.12 25.66 -0.34
CA PHE A 492 11.63 26.67 -1.25
C PHE A 492 10.56 27.14 -2.24
N CYS A 493 10.59 28.42 -2.60
CA CYS A 493 9.69 29.03 -3.57
C CYS A 493 10.48 29.91 -4.52
N LEU A 494 10.17 29.85 -5.82
CA LEU A 494 10.48 30.92 -6.76
C LEU A 494 9.32 31.92 -6.69
N ASP A 495 9.51 33.00 -5.93
CA ASP A 495 8.46 33.98 -5.59
C ASP A 495 8.17 34.94 -6.75
N SER A 496 9.21 35.37 -7.47
CA SER A 496 9.05 36.25 -8.61
C SER A 496 10.12 35.99 -9.67
N LEU A 497 9.71 36.15 -10.92
CA LEU A 497 10.52 36.04 -12.12
C LEU A 497 9.76 36.77 -13.24
N SER A 498 10.46 37.57 -14.03
CA SER A 498 9.96 38.21 -15.24
C SER A 498 10.96 38.17 -16.39
N ASN A 499 10.48 38.36 -17.61
CA ASN A 499 11.32 38.54 -18.80
C ASN A 499 11.24 39.98 -19.34
N THR A 500 12.13 40.31 -20.27
CA THR A 500 12.22 41.65 -20.88
C THR A 500 11.02 42.01 -21.77
N CYS A 501 10.14 41.07 -22.07
CA CYS A 501 8.92 41.28 -22.86
C CYS A 501 7.68 41.52 -21.99
N GLY A 502 7.84 41.64 -20.67
CA GLY A 502 6.76 41.95 -19.74
C GLY A 502 5.99 40.75 -19.22
N GLY A 503 6.41 39.52 -19.53
CA GLY A 503 5.86 38.34 -18.88
C GLY A 503 6.44 38.15 -17.50
N ALA A 504 5.61 37.67 -16.59
CA ALA A 504 6.00 37.31 -15.24
C ALA A 504 5.39 35.96 -14.87
N LEU A 505 5.96 35.33 -13.84
CA LEU A 505 5.37 34.18 -13.18
C LEU A 505 3.98 34.57 -12.65
N GLU A 506 2.93 33.82 -13.02
CA GLU A 506 1.56 34.10 -12.59
C GLU A 506 1.36 33.89 -11.08
N GLU A 507 1.96 32.84 -10.53
CA GLU A 507 1.92 32.46 -9.11
C GLU A 507 3.28 31.89 -8.68
N PRO A 508 3.72 32.07 -7.42
CA PRO A 508 4.95 31.47 -6.90
C PRO A 508 5.04 29.96 -7.11
N LEU A 509 6.18 29.47 -7.59
CA LEU A 509 6.44 28.04 -7.73
C LEU A 509 7.11 27.52 -6.47
N CYS A 510 6.35 26.82 -5.62
CA CYS A 510 6.82 26.30 -4.34
C CYS A 510 6.95 24.79 -4.33
N SER A 511 7.93 24.29 -3.57
CA SER A 511 8.08 22.88 -3.24
C SER A 511 8.91 22.70 -1.96
N TYR A 512 9.13 21.46 -1.56
CA TYR A 512 9.94 21.13 -0.41
C TYR A 512 10.59 19.76 -0.57
N PHE A 513 11.67 19.55 0.19
CA PHE A 513 12.29 18.25 0.41
C PHE A 513 12.66 18.10 1.89
N VAL A 514 12.94 16.86 2.30
CA VAL A 514 13.33 16.55 3.67
C VAL A 514 14.75 15.99 3.68
N SER A 515 15.57 16.46 4.61
CA SER A 515 16.95 15.98 4.79
C SER A 515 16.96 14.81 5.77
N ASP A 516 17.60 13.69 5.39
CA ASP A 516 17.89 12.56 6.26
C ASP A 516 19.32 12.07 6.04
N ILE A 517 20.23 12.47 6.91
CA ILE A 517 21.67 12.14 6.79
C ILE A 517 22.09 11.07 7.80
N THR A 518 21.13 10.39 8.40
CA THR A 518 21.35 9.40 9.45
C THR A 518 20.93 8.02 8.97
N PRO A 519 21.71 6.97 9.27
CA PRO A 519 21.27 5.60 8.98
C PRO A 519 20.19 5.13 9.95
N PRO A 520 19.46 4.05 9.59
CA PRO A 520 18.53 3.38 10.51
C PRO A 520 19.17 3.04 11.85
N ALA A 521 18.47 3.35 12.94
CA ALA A 521 18.87 3.03 14.31
C ALA A 521 18.35 1.65 14.71
N ILE A 522 19.19 0.89 15.41
CA ILE A 522 18.90 -0.48 15.88
C ILE A 522 18.99 -0.49 17.41
N SER A 523 18.00 -1.05 18.09
CA SER A 523 17.92 -1.09 19.55
C SER A 523 16.97 -2.20 20.06
N ASN A 524 16.88 -2.37 21.38
CA ASN A 524 15.93 -3.27 22.05
C ASN A 524 16.05 -4.73 21.57
N GLU A 525 17.27 -5.24 21.44
CA GLU A 525 17.52 -6.64 21.14
C GLU A 525 16.99 -7.54 22.27
N THR A 526 16.25 -8.59 21.89
CA THR A 526 15.75 -9.62 22.79
C THR A 526 16.09 -10.98 22.19
N PRO A 527 16.65 -11.93 22.94
CA PRO A 527 17.22 -11.75 24.27
C PRO A 527 18.33 -10.68 24.29
N GLU A 528 18.47 -9.98 25.41
CA GLU A 528 19.48 -8.92 25.57
C GLU A 528 20.89 -9.48 25.38
N ASN A 529 21.82 -8.63 24.94
CA ASN A 529 23.20 -9.05 24.71
C ASN A 529 23.89 -9.62 25.97
N GLU A 530 24.58 -10.74 25.80
CA GLU A 530 25.31 -11.52 26.81
C GLU A 530 24.42 -12.06 27.95
N THR A 531 23.12 -12.26 27.70
CA THR A 531 22.18 -12.82 28.69
C THR A 531 22.00 -14.34 28.56
N TRP A 532 21.34 -14.89 29.57
CA TRP A 532 20.96 -16.30 29.65
C TRP A 532 19.45 -16.42 29.52
N VAL A 533 18.96 -17.41 28.78
CA VAL A 533 17.53 -17.67 28.63
C VAL A 533 17.19 -19.13 28.95
N ALA A 534 16.01 -19.32 29.54
CA ALA A 534 15.46 -20.62 29.92
C ALA A 534 14.86 -21.39 28.74
N ASP A 535 14.36 -20.63 27.77
CA ASP A 535 13.60 -21.15 26.65
C ASP A 535 14.57 -21.71 25.61
N PHE A 536 14.35 -22.96 25.19
CA PHE A 536 15.11 -23.62 24.14
C PHE A 536 14.67 -23.19 22.74
N SER A 537 13.54 -22.49 22.64
CA SER A 537 13.03 -21.85 21.44
C SER A 537 12.60 -20.41 21.75
N PRO A 538 13.53 -19.54 22.22
CA PRO A 538 13.21 -18.17 22.57
C PRO A 538 12.81 -17.36 21.33
N GLU A 539 11.95 -16.36 21.51
CA GLU A 539 11.75 -15.35 20.48
C GLU A 539 13.00 -14.45 20.39
N ILE A 540 13.44 -14.18 19.15
CA ILE A 540 14.56 -13.29 18.86
C ILE A 540 13.98 -12.05 18.19
N SER A 541 14.09 -10.88 18.82
CA SER A 541 13.58 -9.63 18.28
C SER A 541 14.55 -8.47 18.38
N VAL A 542 14.32 -7.46 17.55
CA VAL A 542 15.07 -6.19 17.56
C VAL A 542 14.21 -5.08 16.96
N ASP A 543 14.32 -3.88 17.52
CA ASP A 543 13.67 -2.69 16.98
C ASP A 543 14.59 -1.98 15.99
N ILE A 544 14.05 -1.68 14.82
CA ILE A 544 14.69 -0.94 13.75
C ILE A 544 13.82 0.29 13.50
N GLN A 545 14.40 1.47 13.66
CA GLN A 545 13.69 2.73 13.47
C GLN A 545 14.49 3.66 12.58
N ASP A 546 13.81 4.28 11.63
CA ASP A 546 14.40 5.27 10.75
C ASP A 546 13.35 6.32 10.39
N ALA A 547 13.69 7.59 10.57
CA ALA A 547 12.84 8.72 10.25
C ALA A 547 13.70 9.94 9.89
N PRO A 548 13.35 10.68 8.83
CA PRO A 548 12.12 10.58 8.05
C PRO A 548 12.15 9.60 6.85
N ALA A 549 13.31 9.07 6.43
CA ALA A 549 13.39 8.23 5.23
C ALA A 549 12.64 6.90 5.34
N GLY A 550 12.59 6.31 6.52
CA GLY A 550 11.97 5.01 6.75
C GLY A 550 12.84 3.88 6.18
N ILE A 551 12.48 2.63 6.49
CA ILE A 551 13.39 1.49 6.33
C ILE A 551 13.18 0.78 4.97
N ASP A 552 14.27 0.48 4.25
CA ASP A 552 14.25 -0.47 3.14
C ASP A 552 14.14 -1.90 3.69
N THR A 553 12.92 -2.40 3.81
CA THR A 553 12.63 -3.75 4.34
C THR A 553 13.35 -4.88 3.60
N SER A 554 13.76 -4.67 2.34
CA SER A 554 14.50 -5.68 1.57
C SER A 554 15.97 -5.81 1.99
N SER A 555 16.50 -4.84 2.74
CA SER A 555 17.85 -4.86 3.29
C SER A 555 17.97 -5.59 4.63
N ILE A 556 16.84 -5.92 5.27
CA ILE A 556 16.82 -6.58 6.57
C ILE A 556 17.16 -8.07 6.40
N GLU A 557 18.30 -8.49 6.96
CA GLU A 557 18.73 -9.89 7.02
C GLU A 557 19.28 -10.20 8.42
N LEU A 558 18.59 -11.11 9.13
CA LEU A 558 19.00 -11.64 10.43
C LEU A 558 19.67 -13.01 10.24
N ILE A 559 20.84 -13.18 10.85
CA ILE A 559 21.71 -14.35 10.72
C ILE A 559 21.93 -14.95 12.12
N ILE A 560 21.64 -16.24 12.28
CA ILE A 560 21.90 -16.98 13.52
C ILE A 560 23.02 -17.99 13.29
N ASN A 561 24.00 -18.02 14.19
CA ASN A 561 25.14 -18.94 14.19
C ASN A 561 25.83 -19.04 12.80
N ASP A 562 26.00 -17.89 12.15
CA ASP A 562 26.63 -17.67 10.84
C ASP A 562 26.04 -18.45 9.65
N SER A 563 24.94 -19.19 9.82
CA SER A 563 24.43 -20.15 8.82
C SER A 563 22.94 -20.03 8.53
N LEU A 564 22.12 -19.76 9.54
CA LEU A 564 20.67 -19.60 9.37
C LEU A 564 20.35 -18.15 9.03
N ARG A 565 19.60 -17.92 7.96
CA ARG A 565 19.31 -16.58 7.42
C ARG A 565 17.81 -16.35 7.34
N PHE A 566 17.37 -15.19 7.83
CA PHE A 566 15.97 -14.81 7.92
C PHE A 566 15.78 -13.39 7.38
N THR A 567 14.81 -13.24 6.48
CA THR A 567 14.36 -11.96 5.94
C THR A 567 12.86 -11.77 6.24
N PRO A 568 12.32 -10.53 6.14
CA PRO A 568 10.87 -10.33 6.22
C PRO A 568 10.14 -11.25 5.22
N GLY A 569 9.24 -12.10 5.73
CA GLY A 569 8.53 -13.13 4.96
C GLY A 569 9.08 -14.56 5.07
N SER A 570 10.17 -14.77 5.81
CA SER A 570 10.60 -16.13 6.18
C SER A 570 9.61 -16.78 7.17
N PRO A 571 9.47 -18.11 7.20
CA PRO A 571 8.63 -18.78 8.21
C PRO A 571 9.06 -18.41 9.63
N GLY A 572 8.08 -18.10 10.50
CA GLY A 572 8.31 -17.67 11.88
C GLY A 572 8.76 -16.21 12.05
N VAL A 573 8.96 -15.45 10.96
CA VAL A 573 9.32 -14.03 11.03
C VAL A 573 8.08 -13.14 10.96
N HIS A 574 7.94 -12.25 11.94
CA HIS A 574 6.91 -11.22 12.03
C HIS A 574 7.61 -9.85 12.05
N PHE A 575 7.30 -8.99 11.08
CA PHE A 575 7.81 -7.61 11.02
C PHE A 575 6.64 -6.64 10.89
N ASP A 576 6.48 -5.76 11.86
CA ASP A 576 5.35 -4.81 11.94
C ASP A 576 5.65 -3.42 11.35
N GLY A 577 6.85 -3.24 10.80
CA GLY A 577 7.36 -1.97 10.30
C GLY A 577 8.41 -1.34 11.21
N THR A 578 8.49 -1.74 12.48
CA THR A 578 9.48 -1.27 13.46
C THR A 578 10.23 -2.42 14.12
N THR A 579 9.53 -3.47 14.54
CA THR A 579 10.11 -4.58 15.29
C THR A 579 10.24 -5.80 14.37
N PHE A 580 11.46 -6.29 14.21
CA PHE A 580 11.73 -7.57 13.55
C PHE A 580 11.76 -8.66 14.60
N MET A 581 10.79 -9.58 14.56
CA MET A 581 10.64 -10.68 15.50
C MET A 581 10.71 -12.03 14.78
N LEU A 582 11.52 -12.94 15.29
CA LEU A 582 11.62 -14.32 14.86
C LEU A 582 11.14 -15.23 15.99
N SER A 583 10.02 -15.91 15.77
CA SER A 583 9.62 -17.07 16.56
C SER A 583 10.46 -18.26 16.13
N THR A 584 11.41 -18.66 16.98
CA THR A 584 12.29 -19.80 16.69
C THR A 584 11.51 -21.12 16.68
N GLU A 585 10.45 -21.24 17.48
CA GLU A 585 9.53 -22.40 17.46
C GLU A 585 8.84 -22.54 16.08
N GLU A 586 8.23 -21.48 15.56
CA GLU A 586 7.57 -21.50 14.24
C GLU A 586 8.57 -21.74 13.09
N ALA A 587 9.81 -21.26 13.26
CA ALA A 587 10.91 -21.50 12.33
C ALA A 587 11.52 -22.92 12.46
N GLY A 588 11.08 -23.72 13.44
CA GLY A 588 11.58 -25.08 13.69
C GLY A 588 13.00 -25.13 14.24
N ILE A 589 13.44 -24.06 14.91
CA ILE A 589 14.74 -23.95 15.57
C ILE A 589 14.56 -24.25 17.06
N THR A 590 15.40 -25.12 17.58
CA THR A 590 15.52 -25.39 19.00
C THR A 590 17.00 -25.48 19.34
N PHE A 591 17.43 -24.71 20.32
CA PHE A 591 18.80 -24.67 20.78
C PHE A 591 19.06 -25.76 21.83
N ALA A 592 20.32 -26.17 21.96
CA ALA A 592 20.73 -27.13 22.98
C ALA A 592 21.02 -26.43 24.32
N GLU A 593 20.96 -27.21 25.41
CA GLU A 593 21.41 -26.73 26.72
C GLU A 593 22.90 -26.35 26.69
N GLY A 594 23.22 -25.17 27.22
CA GLY A 594 24.56 -24.58 27.20
C GLY A 594 24.98 -24.00 25.85
N GLU A 595 24.10 -24.00 24.83
CA GLU A 595 24.41 -23.43 23.52
C GLU A 595 24.50 -21.90 23.61
N ARG A 596 25.57 -21.35 23.01
CA ARG A 596 25.74 -19.91 22.82
C ARG A 596 25.27 -19.54 21.41
N VAL A 597 24.19 -18.76 21.35
CA VAL A 597 23.55 -18.31 20.12
C VAL A 597 24.11 -16.94 19.75
N ASN A 598 24.67 -16.81 18.55
CA ASN A 598 25.14 -15.54 18.01
C ASN A 598 24.14 -15.04 16.98
N VAL A 599 23.59 -13.84 17.19
CA VAL A 599 22.65 -13.19 16.29
C VAL A 599 23.32 -11.98 15.66
N ARG A 600 23.21 -11.87 14.34
CA ARG A 600 23.80 -10.80 13.54
C ARG A 600 22.77 -10.24 12.59
N LEU A 601 22.67 -8.93 12.53
CA LEU A 601 21.85 -8.17 11.61
C LEU A 601 22.77 -7.51 10.58
N GLY A 602 22.58 -7.82 9.30
CA GLY A 602 23.35 -7.20 8.21
C GLY A 602 23.11 -5.68 8.11
N PRO A 603 23.92 -4.95 7.33
CA PRO A 603 23.74 -3.52 7.10
C PRO A 603 22.33 -3.18 6.60
N ILE A 604 21.60 -2.36 7.34
CA ILE A 604 20.21 -1.96 7.02
C ILE A 604 20.24 -0.61 6.32
N ARG A 605 19.45 -0.48 5.26
CA ARG A 605 19.33 0.74 4.48
C ARG A 605 18.01 1.44 4.74
N ASP A 606 18.00 2.75 4.59
CA ASP A 606 16.78 3.55 4.53
C ASP A 606 16.21 3.64 3.10
N ASN A 607 15.09 4.36 2.92
CA ASN A 607 14.49 4.65 1.61
C ASN A 607 14.86 6.05 1.07
N ALA A 608 15.95 6.67 1.52
CA ALA A 608 16.34 7.98 0.99
C ALA A 608 16.59 7.88 -0.53
N GLY A 609 15.84 8.67 -1.30
CA GLY A 609 15.81 8.57 -2.76
C GLY A 609 16.93 9.33 -3.45
N LEU A 610 17.41 10.40 -2.83
CA LEU A 610 18.46 11.26 -3.38
C LEU A 610 19.79 11.04 -2.64
N CYS A 611 20.88 10.96 -3.41
CA CYS A 611 22.24 10.65 -2.94
C CYS A 611 22.47 9.23 -2.40
N GLY A 612 21.52 8.33 -2.64
CA GLY A 612 21.57 6.93 -2.22
C GLY A 612 21.15 6.77 -0.75
N PRO A 613 20.77 5.55 -0.33
CA PRO A 613 20.27 5.33 1.01
C PRO A 613 21.39 5.39 2.06
N ASN A 614 21.09 5.88 3.27
CA ASN A 614 22.00 5.71 4.40
C ASN A 614 21.99 4.24 4.82
N SER A 615 23.15 3.73 5.26
CA SER A 615 23.31 2.34 5.68
C SER A 615 23.85 2.27 7.10
N SER A 616 23.19 1.51 7.97
CA SER A 616 23.70 1.18 9.29
C SER A 616 24.93 0.25 9.18
N PRO A 617 25.84 0.27 10.15
CA PRO A 617 26.84 -0.79 10.29
C PRO A 617 26.17 -2.12 10.67
N GLU A 618 26.89 -3.22 10.50
CA GLU A 618 26.46 -4.52 11.03
C GLU A 618 26.27 -4.46 12.55
N TYR A 619 25.18 -5.07 13.05
CA TYR A 619 24.85 -5.11 14.47
C TYR A 619 24.79 -6.56 14.94
N SER A 620 25.40 -6.88 16.08
CA SER A 620 25.49 -8.27 16.57
C SER A 620 25.36 -8.35 18.08
N TRP A 621 24.68 -9.38 18.56
CA TRP A 621 24.58 -9.71 19.98
C TRP A 621 24.61 -11.23 20.16
N SER A 622 24.87 -11.68 21.38
CA SER A 622 24.83 -13.10 21.72
C SER A 622 24.04 -13.37 22.99
N PHE A 623 23.47 -14.55 23.12
CA PHE A 623 22.85 -15.04 24.36
C PHE A 623 23.15 -16.53 24.50
N ALA A 624 22.90 -17.10 25.67
CA ALA A 624 23.08 -18.52 25.91
C ALA A 624 21.82 -19.16 26.49
N VAL A 625 21.51 -20.38 26.04
CA VAL A 625 20.37 -21.14 26.53
C VAL A 625 20.80 -21.99 27.71
N GLN A 626 20.30 -21.70 28.91
CA GLN A 626 20.69 -22.38 30.15
C GLN A 626 19.52 -22.51 31.10
N VAL A 627 19.38 -23.70 31.68
CA VAL A 627 18.45 -23.99 32.77
C VAL A 627 19.26 -24.44 33.99
N VAL A 628 18.82 -24.07 35.19
CA VAL A 628 19.42 -24.48 36.46
C VAL A 628 18.50 -25.48 37.14
N ASP A 629 18.99 -26.69 37.41
CA ASP A 629 18.25 -27.68 38.19
C ASP A 629 18.33 -27.38 39.70
N VAL A 630 17.19 -27.52 40.39
CA VAL A 630 17.06 -27.45 41.85
C VAL A 630 16.27 -28.66 42.35
N TRP A 631 16.79 -29.41 43.32
CA TRP A 631 16.15 -30.68 43.71
C TRP A 631 16.26 -31.03 45.18
N PHE A 632 15.36 -31.91 45.61
CA PHE A 632 15.45 -32.63 46.88
C PHE A 632 15.97 -34.07 46.66
N ARG A 633 16.38 -34.74 47.74
CA ARG A 633 16.65 -36.18 47.75
C ARG A 633 15.69 -36.90 48.69
N ASP A 634 15.34 -38.14 48.33
CA ASP A 634 14.50 -38.98 49.18
C ASP A 634 15.15 -39.15 50.55
N THR A 635 14.36 -39.00 51.61
CA THR A 635 14.82 -39.00 53.00
C THR A 635 13.96 -39.98 53.81
N ILE A 636 14.58 -40.70 54.73
CA ILE A 636 13.89 -41.59 55.68
C ILE A 636 14.14 -41.07 57.09
N ALA A 637 13.08 -40.89 57.87
CA ALA A 637 13.15 -40.34 59.22
C ALA A 637 12.15 -40.99 60.17
N ALA A 638 12.46 -41.05 61.47
CA ALA A 638 11.52 -41.54 62.45
C ALA A 638 10.67 -40.39 63.05
N VAL A 639 9.52 -40.76 63.59
CA VAL A 639 8.64 -39.84 64.31
C VAL A 639 9.39 -39.17 65.48
N GLY A 640 9.34 -37.84 65.53
CA GLY A 640 10.03 -37.02 66.53
C GLY A 640 11.48 -36.65 66.18
N ASP A 641 12.04 -37.12 65.06
CA ASP A 641 13.39 -36.73 64.64
C ASP A 641 13.43 -35.26 64.19
N THR A 642 14.52 -34.56 64.51
CA THR A 642 14.82 -33.24 63.93
C THR A 642 15.69 -33.42 62.69
N LEU A 643 15.18 -33.00 61.54
CA LEU A 643 15.83 -33.16 60.25
C LEU A 643 16.49 -31.87 59.77
N LEU A 644 17.57 -32.04 59.00
CA LEU A 644 18.17 -31.00 58.16
C LEU A 644 18.03 -31.45 56.70
N ILE A 645 17.06 -30.90 55.99
CA ILE A 645 16.73 -31.28 54.61
C ILE A 645 17.50 -30.34 53.66
N PRO A 646 18.49 -30.81 52.89
CA PRO A 646 19.20 -29.99 51.92
C PRO A 646 18.35 -29.71 50.69
N VAL A 647 18.36 -28.45 50.23
CA VAL A 647 17.91 -28.04 48.90
C VAL A 647 19.14 -28.00 48.00
N TYR A 648 19.23 -28.89 47.02
CA TYR A 648 20.35 -28.95 46.09
C TYR A 648 20.13 -28.06 44.87
N SER A 649 21.21 -27.60 44.25
CA SER A 649 21.18 -26.95 42.94
C SER A 649 22.40 -27.32 42.10
N ASP A 650 22.33 -27.05 40.80
CA ASP A 650 23.49 -27.06 39.92
C ASP A 650 24.54 -26.01 40.31
N GLU A 651 25.68 -26.04 39.61
CA GLU A 651 26.75 -25.06 39.76
C GLU A 651 26.29 -23.66 39.32
N LEU A 652 26.03 -22.81 40.32
CA LEU A 652 25.62 -21.42 40.11
C LEU A 652 26.79 -20.48 39.78
N GLY A 653 28.02 -20.96 39.94
CA GLY A 653 29.23 -20.20 39.69
C GLY A 653 29.36 -19.85 38.20
N GLY A 654 29.47 -18.56 37.89
CA GLY A 654 29.60 -18.08 36.51
C GLY A 654 28.30 -17.68 35.83
N LEU A 655 27.14 -17.92 36.46
CA LEU A 655 25.81 -17.55 35.94
C LEU A 655 25.31 -16.17 36.44
N ASP A 656 26.18 -15.39 37.09
CA ASP A 656 25.88 -14.08 37.73
C ASP A 656 24.54 -14.05 38.52
N VAL A 657 24.27 -15.09 39.33
CA VAL A 657 23.06 -15.15 40.16
C VAL A 657 23.16 -14.14 41.31
N ARG A 658 22.29 -13.14 41.30
CA ARG A 658 22.18 -12.04 42.27
C ARG A 658 20.90 -12.04 43.08
N SER A 659 19.82 -12.64 42.59
CA SER A 659 18.60 -12.89 43.37
C SER A 659 18.14 -14.34 43.27
N ILE A 660 17.60 -14.89 44.36
CA ILE A 660 17.00 -16.23 44.42
C ILE A 660 15.70 -16.14 45.22
N SER A 661 14.64 -16.79 44.76
CA SER A 661 13.38 -16.96 45.48
C SER A 661 12.89 -18.40 45.35
N VAL A 662 12.79 -19.11 46.46
CA VAL A 662 12.35 -20.51 46.53
C VAL A 662 11.12 -20.62 47.42
N LYS A 663 10.04 -21.23 46.91
CA LYS A 663 8.80 -21.50 47.64
C LYS A 663 8.55 -23.00 47.74
N ILE A 664 8.36 -23.50 48.95
CA ILE A 664 8.23 -24.93 49.28
C ILE A 664 7.02 -25.11 50.22
N PRO A 665 5.92 -25.74 49.76
CA PRO A 665 4.86 -26.19 50.65
C PRO A 665 5.35 -27.34 51.54
N LEU A 666 5.02 -27.29 52.83
CA LEU A 666 5.32 -28.33 53.82
C LEU A 666 4.02 -28.81 54.45
N ASP A 667 3.82 -30.13 54.51
CA ASP A 667 2.63 -30.70 55.14
C ASP A 667 2.79 -30.78 56.67
N PRO A 668 2.00 -30.00 57.46
CA PRO A 668 2.12 -29.97 58.92
C PRO A 668 1.74 -31.29 59.59
N SER A 669 1.01 -32.20 58.92
CA SER A 669 0.69 -33.53 59.47
C SER A 669 1.94 -34.42 59.58
N TYR A 670 2.98 -34.14 58.81
CA TYR A 670 4.23 -34.90 58.78
C TYR A 670 5.46 -34.09 59.21
N LEU A 671 5.53 -32.79 58.89
CA LEU A 671 6.67 -31.93 59.13
C LEU A 671 6.27 -30.60 59.77
N THR A 672 6.84 -30.30 60.93
CA THR A 672 6.74 -28.99 61.55
C THR A 672 8.00 -28.17 61.22
N TYR A 673 7.82 -27.06 60.52
CA TYR A 673 8.92 -26.12 60.20
C TYR A 673 9.53 -25.52 61.49
N VAL A 674 10.87 -25.48 61.56
CA VAL A 674 11.60 -24.89 62.69
C VAL A 674 12.39 -23.65 62.24
N SER A 675 13.31 -23.82 61.29
CA SER A 675 14.14 -22.72 60.78
C SER A 675 14.81 -23.07 59.44
N VAL A 676 15.39 -22.08 58.78
CA VAL A 676 16.33 -22.29 57.66
C VAL A 676 17.75 -22.11 58.18
N VAL A 677 18.62 -23.07 57.87
CA VAL A 677 20.05 -23.05 58.23
C VAL A 677 20.87 -22.73 56.98
N LYS A 678 21.65 -21.65 57.07
CA LYS A 678 22.48 -21.13 55.97
C LYS A 678 23.96 -21.50 56.08
N THR A 679 24.42 -21.91 57.26
CA THR A 679 25.84 -22.19 57.48
C THR A 679 26.31 -23.35 56.60
N GLY A 680 27.38 -23.14 55.83
CA GLY A 680 27.94 -24.12 54.89
C GLY A 680 27.19 -24.27 53.55
N THR A 681 26.27 -23.35 53.22
CA THR A 681 25.45 -23.39 51.99
C THR A 681 25.75 -22.21 51.05
N ALA A 682 25.13 -22.18 49.87
CA ALA A 682 25.29 -21.08 48.91
C ALA A 682 24.83 -19.72 49.47
N LEU A 683 23.84 -19.73 50.38
CA LEU A 683 23.34 -18.54 51.07
C LEU A 683 24.21 -18.12 52.29
N ASP A 684 25.28 -18.85 52.61
CA ASP A 684 26.15 -18.52 53.76
C ASP A 684 26.95 -17.23 53.48
N GLY A 685 26.71 -16.19 54.27
CA GLY A 685 27.34 -14.89 54.06
C GLY A 685 26.99 -14.19 52.75
N TRP A 686 26.08 -14.73 51.93
CA TRP A 686 25.64 -14.14 50.68
C TRP A 686 24.44 -13.22 50.89
N GLY A 687 24.70 -11.91 50.87
CA GLY A 687 23.67 -10.88 50.77
C GLY A 687 22.62 -10.86 51.88
N THR A 688 21.47 -10.25 51.57
CA THR A 688 20.31 -10.18 52.46
C THR A 688 19.35 -11.33 52.16
N THR A 689 18.99 -12.09 53.18
CA THR A 689 18.04 -13.21 53.07
C THR A 689 16.78 -12.96 53.89
N THR A 690 15.61 -13.06 53.28
CA THR A 690 14.30 -13.01 53.94
C THR A 690 13.69 -14.40 53.95
N ILE A 691 13.23 -14.86 55.11
CA ILE A 691 12.61 -16.17 55.30
C ILE A 691 11.22 -15.95 55.90
N SER A 692 10.18 -16.53 55.31
CA SER A 692 8.82 -16.52 55.83
C SER A 692 8.17 -17.89 55.71
N TYR A 693 7.31 -18.22 56.67
CA TYR A 693 6.47 -19.43 56.65
C TYR A 693 5.03 -19.01 56.92
N ILE A 694 4.20 -19.01 55.88
CA ILE A 694 2.81 -18.52 55.92
C ILE A 694 1.95 -19.53 55.16
N ASN A 695 0.79 -19.90 55.72
CA ASN A 695 -0.14 -20.88 55.11
C ASN A 695 0.57 -22.16 54.67
N ASP A 696 1.37 -22.73 55.57
CA ASP A 696 2.13 -23.96 55.35
C ASP A 696 3.14 -23.95 54.19
N THR A 697 3.50 -22.76 53.69
CA THR A 697 4.48 -22.57 52.63
C THR A 697 5.69 -21.79 53.12
N LEU A 698 6.87 -22.41 53.03
CA LEU A 698 8.17 -21.80 53.30
C LEU A 698 8.62 -21.01 52.06
N THR A 699 8.88 -19.72 52.23
CA THR A 699 9.49 -18.86 51.21
C THR A 699 10.86 -18.40 51.68
N VAL A 700 11.89 -18.65 50.88
CA VAL A 700 13.26 -18.19 51.10
C VAL A 700 13.67 -17.29 49.95
N LYS A 701 13.93 -16.01 50.24
CA LYS A 701 14.42 -15.03 49.27
C LYS A 701 15.83 -14.58 49.65
N GLY A 702 16.75 -14.55 48.70
CA GLY A 702 18.12 -14.04 48.87
C GLY A 702 18.45 -13.01 47.80
N THR A 703 19.13 -11.94 48.19
CA THR A 703 19.61 -10.88 47.28
C THR A 703 21.04 -10.48 47.63
N GLY A 704 21.95 -10.56 46.66
CA GLY A 704 23.36 -10.25 46.82
C GLY A 704 23.80 -9.06 45.95
N THR A 705 24.72 -8.25 46.46
CA THR A 705 25.43 -7.22 45.67
C THR A 705 26.55 -7.81 44.79
N SER A 706 26.86 -9.10 44.97
CA SER A 706 27.80 -9.87 44.17
C SER A 706 27.17 -11.22 43.79
N ALA A 707 27.63 -11.81 42.70
CA ALA A 707 27.20 -13.14 42.24
C ALA A 707 27.34 -14.19 43.36
N ILE A 708 26.36 -15.08 43.45
CA ILE A 708 26.39 -16.19 44.41
C ILE A 708 27.60 -17.09 44.14
N ARG A 709 28.16 -17.66 45.20
CA ARG A 709 29.25 -18.62 45.08
C ARG A 709 28.69 -20.01 44.78
N SER A 710 29.45 -20.78 44.01
CA SER A 710 29.13 -22.19 43.75
C SER A 710 29.15 -22.99 45.06
N ASN A 711 28.04 -23.65 45.37
CA ASN A 711 27.89 -24.64 46.44
C ASN A 711 26.74 -25.59 46.05
N PRO A 712 26.90 -26.92 46.19
CA PRO A 712 25.87 -27.88 45.79
C PRO A 712 24.57 -27.79 46.61
N VAL A 713 24.57 -27.10 47.75
CA VAL A 713 23.40 -26.91 48.62
C VAL A 713 23.07 -25.41 48.71
N LEU A 714 21.86 -25.03 48.33
CA LEU A 714 21.35 -23.67 48.45
C LEU A 714 21.17 -23.28 49.93
N PHE A 715 20.38 -24.06 50.65
CA PHE A 715 20.15 -23.93 52.09
C PHE A 715 19.60 -25.24 52.68
N PHE A 716 19.64 -25.36 54.02
CA PHE A 716 18.99 -26.46 54.72
C PHE A 716 17.68 -26.02 55.36
N ILE A 717 16.66 -26.86 55.28
CA ILE A 717 15.41 -26.70 56.03
C ILE A 717 15.54 -27.53 57.31
N ARG A 718 15.47 -26.87 58.46
CA ARG A 718 15.35 -27.54 59.75
C ARG A 718 13.86 -27.74 60.05
N ALA A 719 13.44 -28.99 60.15
CA ALA A 719 12.06 -29.37 60.44
C ALA A 719 12.02 -30.54 61.43
N LEU A 720 10.97 -30.61 62.24
CA LEU A 720 10.71 -31.72 63.16
C LEU A 720 9.67 -32.66 62.53
N VAL A 721 9.92 -33.96 62.55
CA VAL A 721 8.91 -34.95 62.13
C VAL A 721 7.79 -34.97 63.16
N ALA A 722 6.57 -34.65 62.73
CA ALA A 722 5.41 -34.51 63.60
C ALA A 722 5.11 -35.81 64.35
N LEU A 723 4.74 -35.70 65.64
CA LEU A 723 4.37 -36.86 66.46
C LEU A 723 3.08 -37.56 65.98
N THR A 724 2.28 -36.87 65.17
CA THR A 724 1.05 -37.36 64.53
C THR A 724 1.32 -38.08 63.21
N ALA A 725 2.55 -38.07 62.72
CA ALA A 725 2.91 -38.70 61.44
C ALA A 725 2.65 -40.21 61.49
N VAL A 726 1.94 -40.72 60.49
CA VAL A 726 1.59 -42.15 60.39
C VAL A 726 2.86 -42.97 60.14
N PRO A 727 3.22 -43.93 61.01
CA PRO A 727 4.39 -44.80 60.78
C PRO A 727 4.25 -45.60 59.48
N GLY A 728 5.27 -45.55 58.61
CA GLY A 728 5.24 -46.14 57.27
C GLY A 728 4.52 -45.31 56.21
N GLY A 729 3.91 -44.18 56.60
CA GLY A 729 3.40 -43.16 55.69
C GLY A 729 4.53 -42.30 55.09
N TYR A 730 4.15 -41.31 54.28
CA TYR A 730 5.10 -40.43 53.61
C TYR A 730 4.49 -39.05 53.33
N THR A 731 5.35 -38.08 53.04
CA THR A 731 4.96 -36.77 52.51
C THR A 731 5.83 -36.38 51.31
N ASN A 732 5.27 -35.59 50.39
CA ASN A 732 5.97 -35.10 49.21
C ASN A 732 6.67 -33.77 49.51
N LEU A 733 7.99 -33.74 49.31
CA LEU A 733 8.78 -32.52 49.33
C LEU A 733 8.85 -31.95 47.91
N ASN A 734 7.96 -31.00 47.61
CA ASN A 734 7.87 -30.38 46.29
C ASN A 734 8.17 -28.88 46.36
N PHE A 735 8.57 -28.31 45.23
CA PHE A 735 8.67 -26.86 45.06
C PHE A 735 7.40 -26.35 44.41
N SER A 736 6.89 -25.21 44.87
CA SER A 736 5.81 -24.49 44.17
C SER A 736 6.36 -23.48 43.18
N GLU A 737 7.52 -22.88 43.47
CA GLU A 737 8.16 -21.87 42.63
C GLU A 737 9.65 -21.79 42.97
N VAL A 738 10.49 -21.66 41.94
CA VAL A 738 11.92 -21.36 42.07
C VAL A 738 12.26 -20.33 41.01
N THR A 739 12.72 -19.15 41.42
CA THR A 739 13.18 -18.11 40.48
C THR A 739 14.58 -17.64 40.86
N MET A 740 15.39 -17.38 39.84
CA MET A 740 16.74 -16.82 39.97
C MET A 740 16.85 -15.58 39.08
N ASN A 741 17.49 -14.52 39.58
CA ASN A 741 17.56 -13.21 38.93
C ASN A 741 16.18 -12.70 38.49
N ASP A 742 15.20 -12.84 39.38
CA ASP A 742 13.80 -12.45 39.18
C ASP A 742 13.14 -13.13 37.96
N GLY A 743 13.65 -14.30 37.57
CA GLY A 743 13.15 -15.10 36.45
C GLY A 743 13.98 -15.02 35.18
N ALA A 744 15.05 -14.21 35.16
CA ALA A 744 15.95 -14.11 34.01
C ALA A 744 16.67 -15.43 33.72
N LEU A 745 16.96 -16.24 34.75
CA LEU A 745 17.52 -17.58 34.58
C LEU A 745 16.42 -18.63 34.64
N GLY A 746 16.44 -19.55 33.67
CA GLY A 746 15.59 -20.72 33.66
C GLY A 746 15.87 -21.63 34.84
N THR A 747 14.81 -22.13 35.45
CA THR A 747 14.90 -23.07 36.57
C THR A 747 14.03 -24.27 36.29
N HIS A 748 14.59 -25.46 36.51
CA HIS A 748 13.82 -26.70 36.56
C HIS A 748 13.97 -27.29 37.95
N TYR A 749 12.92 -27.91 38.48
CA TYR A 749 12.96 -28.39 39.85
C TYR A 749 12.28 -29.74 40.07
N ARG A 750 12.92 -30.57 40.90
CA ARG A 750 12.50 -31.95 41.17
C ARG A 750 12.26 -32.17 42.65
N GLY A 751 11.04 -32.56 42.99
CA GLY A 751 10.67 -32.96 44.35
C GLY A 751 11.27 -34.31 44.78
N ALA A 752 11.07 -34.65 46.04
CA ALA A 752 11.48 -35.93 46.64
C ALA A 752 10.45 -36.42 47.66
N LEU A 753 10.64 -37.65 48.15
CA LEU A 753 9.78 -38.25 49.16
C LEU A 753 10.45 -38.21 50.54
N LEU A 754 9.70 -37.81 51.57
CA LEU A 754 10.06 -38.07 52.96
C LEU A 754 9.23 -39.25 53.48
N VAL A 755 9.88 -40.37 53.78
CA VAL A 755 9.25 -41.58 54.29
C VAL A 755 9.42 -41.67 55.80
N ILE A 756 8.31 -41.96 56.50
CA ILE A 756 8.31 -42.10 57.95
C ILE A 756 8.64 -43.55 58.31
N ARG A 757 9.80 -43.76 58.94
CA ARG A 757 10.26 -45.09 59.37
C ARG A 757 9.27 -45.69 60.38
N GLN A 758 8.91 -46.95 60.17
CA GLN A 758 8.16 -47.73 61.15
C GLN A 758 9.06 -48.10 62.34
N ARG A 759 8.57 -47.90 63.57
CA ARG A 759 9.25 -48.42 64.77
C ARG A 759 8.62 -49.75 65.19
N PRO A 760 9.41 -50.81 65.41
CA PRO A 760 8.87 -52.10 65.86
C PRO A 760 8.29 -51.98 67.27
N ILE A 761 7.06 -52.49 67.45
CA ILE A 761 6.39 -52.62 68.75
C ILE A 761 6.71 -53.99 69.38
N SER A 762 6.52 -54.13 70.69
CA SER A 762 6.59 -55.45 71.36
C SER A 762 5.32 -56.26 71.13
N TRP A 763 5.45 -57.56 70.87
CA TRP A 763 4.32 -58.44 70.53
C TRP A 763 4.61 -59.91 70.87
N MET A 764 3.55 -60.73 70.99
CA MET A 764 3.65 -62.19 71.17
C MET A 764 2.45 -62.91 70.55
N VAL A 765 2.67 -64.09 69.97
CA VAL A 765 1.65 -64.91 69.31
C VAL A 765 1.78 -66.37 69.72
N ASP A 766 0.64 -67.02 69.95
CA ASP A 766 0.55 -68.45 70.24
C ASP A 766 0.45 -69.27 68.95
N LEU A 767 1.23 -70.36 68.90
CA LEU A 767 1.13 -71.46 67.96
C LEU A 767 0.53 -72.66 68.67
N VAL A 768 -0.52 -73.24 68.09
CA VAL A 768 -1.21 -74.43 68.59
C VAL A 768 -0.80 -75.64 67.76
N LEU A 769 -0.14 -76.60 68.40
CA LEU A 769 0.33 -77.83 67.80
C LEU A 769 -0.64 -78.98 68.09
N SER A 770 -1.11 -79.66 67.05
CA SER A 770 -1.96 -80.85 67.14
C SER A 770 -1.40 -82.01 66.29
N GLN A 771 -1.57 -83.25 66.75
CA GLN A 771 -1.11 -84.46 66.03
C GLN A 771 -2.23 -85.51 65.98
N ARG A 772 -2.22 -86.34 64.93
CA ARG A 772 -3.25 -87.36 64.73
C ARG A 772 -3.14 -88.44 65.82
N GLY A 773 -4.20 -88.62 66.61
CA GLY A 773 -4.26 -89.59 67.71
C GLY A 773 -3.85 -89.05 69.09
N ALA A 774 -3.45 -87.78 69.19
CA ALA A 774 -3.25 -87.11 70.47
C ALA A 774 -4.57 -86.59 71.04
N ILE A 775 -4.70 -86.59 72.37
CA ILE A 775 -5.94 -86.18 73.07
C ILE A 775 -5.87 -84.69 73.48
N ASN A 776 -4.66 -84.14 73.58
CA ASN A 776 -4.40 -82.75 73.94
C ASN A 776 -3.68 -82.00 72.81
N GLN A 777 -3.54 -80.70 72.96
CA GLN A 777 -2.74 -79.82 72.09
C GLN A 777 -1.57 -79.20 72.87
N THR A 778 -0.51 -78.82 72.17
CA THR A 778 0.62 -78.09 72.76
C THR A 778 0.62 -76.64 72.31
N ARG A 779 0.77 -75.70 73.24
CA ARG A 779 0.93 -74.27 72.94
C ARG A 779 2.39 -73.88 73.03
N LEU A 780 2.87 -73.28 71.95
CA LEU A 780 4.16 -72.61 71.84
C LEU A 780 3.91 -71.12 71.62
N THR A 781 4.77 -70.26 72.16
CA THR A 781 4.59 -68.81 72.03
C THR A 781 5.86 -68.16 71.49
N PHE A 782 5.76 -67.29 70.50
CA PHE A 782 6.91 -66.54 69.96
C PHE A 782 6.59 -65.05 69.88
N GLY A 783 7.61 -64.20 69.88
CA GLY A 783 7.38 -62.76 69.92
C GLY A 783 8.63 -61.91 69.87
N GLY A 784 8.44 -60.59 69.80
CA GLY A 784 9.49 -59.58 69.85
C GLY A 784 9.32 -58.67 71.06
N ALA A 785 10.39 -58.38 71.78
CA ALA A 785 10.43 -57.41 72.89
C ALA A 785 11.75 -56.62 72.89
N GLU A 786 11.75 -55.45 73.53
CA GLU A 786 12.92 -54.54 73.59
C GLU A 786 14.16 -55.20 74.18
N THR A 787 13.99 -56.02 75.23
CA THR A 787 15.09 -56.70 75.92
C THR A 787 15.22 -58.18 75.53
N GLY A 788 14.53 -58.64 74.49
CA GLY A 788 14.65 -60.01 74.01
C GLY A 788 15.94 -60.23 73.22
N SER A 789 16.34 -61.48 73.03
CA SER A 789 17.55 -61.89 72.31
C SER A 789 17.34 -63.24 71.60
N ASP A 790 18.28 -63.66 70.77
CA ASP A 790 18.26 -65.02 70.17
C ASP A 790 18.67 -66.13 71.17
N MET A 791 19.04 -65.76 72.39
CA MET A 791 19.52 -66.63 73.45
C MET A 791 18.46 -66.77 74.56
N PHE A 792 18.73 -67.55 75.61
CA PHE A 792 17.76 -67.68 76.70
C PHE A 792 17.67 -66.39 77.54
N ASP A 793 16.47 -65.81 77.62
CA ASP A 793 16.18 -64.59 78.38
C ASP A 793 15.29 -64.87 79.61
N PRO A 794 15.85 -64.88 80.84
CA PRO A 794 15.07 -65.10 82.05
C PRO A 794 13.91 -64.11 82.22
N GLY A 795 12.69 -64.63 82.36
CA GLY A 795 11.46 -63.84 82.53
C GLY A 795 10.71 -63.54 81.22
N LEU A 796 11.42 -63.48 80.09
CA LEU A 796 10.82 -63.37 78.77
C LEU A 796 10.61 -64.76 78.14
N ASP A 797 11.57 -65.65 78.22
CA ASP A 797 11.43 -67.02 77.72
C ASP A 797 10.77 -67.97 78.72
N ARG A 798 10.25 -69.09 78.23
CA ARG A 798 9.76 -70.19 79.05
C ARG A 798 10.43 -71.48 78.61
N ILE A 799 11.15 -72.12 79.52
CA ILE A 799 11.81 -73.41 79.28
C ILE A 799 10.75 -74.46 78.95
N TYR A 800 11.04 -75.33 77.97
CA TYR A 800 10.20 -76.47 77.65
C TYR A 800 10.31 -77.55 78.74
N LEU A 801 9.17 -78.02 79.24
CA LEU A 801 9.10 -79.17 80.15
C LEU A 801 8.61 -80.40 79.39
N PRO A 802 9.04 -81.63 79.78
CA PRO A 802 8.56 -82.85 79.18
C PRO A 802 7.02 -82.89 79.15
N PRO A 803 6.41 -83.26 78.01
CA PRO A 803 4.96 -83.22 77.86
C PRO A 803 4.31 -84.32 78.68
N THR A 804 3.07 -84.10 79.13
CA THR A 804 2.26 -85.17 79.71
C THR A 804 1.97 -86.26 78.67
N PRO A 805 1.84 -87.54 79.06
CA PRO A 805 1.52 -88.62 78.12
C PRO A 805 0.26 -88.30 77.30
N GLY A 806 0.32 -88.49 75.98
CA GLY A 806 -0.79 -88.23 75.06
C GLY A 806 -0.88 -86.79 74.51
N THR A 807 0.06 -85.92 74.89
CA THR A 807 0.19 -84.55 74.37
C THR A 807 1.26 -84.47 73.26
N PRO A 808 1.00 -83.82 72.12
CA PRO A 808 1.96 -83.65 71.03
C PRO A 808 3.26 -82.99 71.51
N THR A 809 4.40 -83.46 71.01
CA THR A 809 5.71 -82.92 71.41
C THR A 809 6.23 -81.92 70.37
N GLY A 810 6.42 -80.67 70.78
CA GLY A 810 7.12 -79.66 69.98
C GLY A 810 7.66 -78.53 70.85
N TYR A 811 8.76 -77.90 70.42
CA TYR A 811 9.46 -76.84 71.14
C TYR A 811 10.32 -75.97 70.20
N PHE A 812 10.68 -74.77 70.62
CA PHE A 812 11.68 -73.95 69.93
C PHE A 812 13.08 -74.46 70.26
N LEU A 813 13.90 -74.66 69.22
CA LEU A 813 15.30 -75.03 69.39
C LEU A 813 16.11 -73.86 69.92
N LEU A 814 16.91 -74.12 70.95
CA LEU A 814 17.84 -73.14 71.52
C LEU A 814 19.25 -73.73 71.60
N ASN A 815 20.24 -72.93 71.20
CA ASN A 815 21.65 -73.22 71.40
C ASN A 815 22.33 -72.04 72.09
N ASP A 816 22.23 -71.98 73.42
CA ASP A 816 22.86 -70.94 74.24
C ASP A 816 24.12 -71.48 74.97
N PRO A 817 25.33 -70.99 74.64
CA PRO A 817 26.56 -71.37 75.32
C PRO A 817 26.56 -71.04 76.83
N ARG A 818 25.78 -70.04 77.26
CA ARG A 818 25.68 -69.63 78.69
C ARG A 818 24.79 -70.58 79.50
N TYR A 819 23.83 -71.24 78.85
CA TYR A 819 22.91 -72.21 79.47
C TYR A 819 22.87 -73.53 78.68
N PRO A 820 23.97 -74.29 78.61
CA PRO A 820 24.12 -75.44 77.70
C PRO A 820 23.16 -76.62 77.96
N TYR A 821 22.50 -76.62 79.13
CA TYR A 821 21.51 -77.62 79.54
C TYR A 821 20.07 -77.24 79.14
N ILE A 822 19.82 -75.97 78.78
CA ILE A 822 18.53 -75.51 78.26
C ILE A 822 18.63 -75.56 76.73
N ARG A 823 17.97 -76.55 76.12
CA ARG A 823 18.02 -76.79 74.66
C ARG A 823 16.68 -76.62 73.94
N ALA A 824 15.62 -76.38 74.71
CA ALA A 824 14.25 -76.36 74.22
C ALA A 824 13.43 -75.33 75.00
N LEU A 825 12.71 -74.47 74.28
CA LEU A 825 11.83 -73.46 74.85
C LEU A 825 10.37 -73.72 74.45
N GLN A 826 9.45 -73.50 75.39
CA GLN A 826 8.02 -73.40 75.14
C GLN A 826 7.63 -71.98 74.68
N ARG A 827 8.37 -70.97 75.13
CA ARG A 827 8.24 -69.57 74.68
C ARG A 827 9.60 -68.98 74.37
N ASP A 828 9.76 -68.42 73.18
CA ASP A 828 10.99 -67.79 72.66
C ASP A 828 10.68 -66.34 72.22
N ILE A 829 11.17 -65.35 72.98
CA ILE A 829 10.97 -63.92 72.75
C ILE A 829 12.30 -63.25 72.37
N ARG A 830 12.34 -62.67 71.18
CA ARG A 830 13.57 -62.11 70.59
C ARG A 830 13.58 -60.59 70.58
N SER A 831 14.70 -59.99 70.18
CA SER A 831 14.84 -58.54 70.10
C SER A 831 13.90 -57.96 69.04
N LYS A 832 13.00 -57.05 69.42
CA LYS A 832 12.10 -56.39 68.46
C LYS A 832 12.85 -55.50 67.46
N ASP A 833 14.07 -55.07 67.78
CA ASP A 833 14.85 -54.10 67.00
C ASP A 833 15.76 -54.76 65.95
N ALA A 834 15.69 -56.09 65.79
CA ALA A 834 16.39 -56.80 64.74
C ALA A 834 15.65 -56.68 63.39
N ASP A 835 16.41 -56.45 62.31
CA ASP A 835 15.89 -56.31 60.94
C ASP A 835 15.14 -57.57 60.45
N SER A 836 15.55 -58.73 60.96
CA SER A 836 14.86 -60.00 60.73
C SER A 836 14.99 -60.93 61.93
N LEU A 837 13.89 -61.60 62.29
CA LEU A 837 13.84 -62.60 63.36
C LEU A 837 13.51 -63.97 62.79
N THR A 838 14.09 -65.04 63.35
CA THR A 838 13.85 -66.41 62.86
C THR A 838 13.74 -67.43 63.98
N TRP A 839 12.56 -68.03 64.16
CA TRP A 839 12.32 -69.12 65.11
C TRP A 839 12.38 -70.48 64.41
N ILE A 840 12.88 -71.50 65.10
CA ILE A 840 12.88 -72.89 64.60
C ILE A 840 12.07 -73.75 65.55
N VAL A 841 10.88 -74.16 65.12
CA VAL A 841 9.99 -75.06 65.85
C VAL A 841 10.34 -76.49 65.46
N LYS A 842 10.82 -77.29 66.41
CA LYS A 842 11.05 -78.72 66.20
C LYS A 842 9.82 -79.51 66.62
N THR A 843 9.25 -80.25 65.69
CA THR A 843 8.16 -81.19 65.94
C THR A 843 8.72 -82.59 66.20
N VAL A 844 8.09 -83.38 67.05
CA VAL A 844 8.54 -84.75 67.38
C VAL A 844 7.37 -85.72 67.31
N GLY A 845 7.60 -86.88 66.69
CA GLY A 845 6.59 -87.94 66.58
C GLY A 845 6.06 -88.05 65.16
N GLU A 846 4.74 -87.98 65.01
CA GLU A 846 4.01 -88.16 63.74
C GLU A 846 3.68 -86.82 63.08
N THR A 847 3.11 -86.87 61.86
CA THR A 847 2.60 -85.70 61.15
C THR A 847 1.46 -85.01 61.92
N GLY A 848 1.29 -83.72 61.70
CA GLY A 848 0.28 -82.93 62.41
C GLY A 848 0.07 -81.54 61.84
N MET A 849 -0.61 -80.70 62.61
CA MET A 849 -0.98 -79.33 62.22
C MET A 849 -0.46 -78.32 63.24
N LEU A 850 0.09 -77.23 62.72
CA LEU A 850 0.45 -76.02 63.46
C LEU A 850 -0.56 -74.93 63.10
N GLU A 851 -1.26 -74.35 64.08
CA GLU A 851 -2.33 -73.36 63.87
C GLU A 851 -2.04 -72.06 64.65
N TRP A 852 -2.48 -70.90 64.12
CA TRP A 852 -2.33 -69.60 64.78
C TRP A 852 -3.48 -68.65 64.42
N ASP A 853 -3.64 -67.59 65.21
CA ASP A 853 -4.59 -66.52 64.90
C ASP A 853 -3.93 -65.42 64.05
N LYS A 854 -4.44 -65.24 62.82
CA LYS A 854 -3.95 -64.22 61.89
C LYS A 854 -4.08 -62.79 62.41
N SER A 855 -5.12 -62.52 63.21
CA SER A 855 -5.36 -61.17 63.75
C SER A 855 -4.39 -60.78 64.86
N SER A 856 -3.73 -61.77 65.46
CA SER A 856 -2.72 -61.57 66.50
C SER A 856 -1.32 -61.26 65.94
N LEU A 857 -1.08 -61.44 64.63
CA LEU A 857 0.20 -61.12 64.00
C LEU A 857 0.35 -59.60 63.78
N PRO A 858 1.43 -58.95 64.28
CA PRO A 858 1.66 -57.51 64.12
C PRO A 858 1.98 -57.14 62.66
N GLN A 859 2.17 -55.84 62.38
CA GLN A 859 2.66 -55.37 61.08
C GLN A 859 4.05 -55.97 60.75
N GLY A 860 4.30 -56.24 59.46
CA GLY A 860 5.49 -56.98 59.00
C GLY A 860 5.13 -58.26 58.25
N ARG A 861 6.16 -58.91 57.68
CA ARG A 861 6.05 -60.13 56.89
C ARG A 861 6.39 -61.34 57.75
N PHE A 862 5.50 -62.33 57.78
CA PHE A 862 5.68 -63.59 58.51
C PHE A 862 5.66 -64.76 57.53
N VAL A 863 6.73 -65.53 57.47
CA VAL A 863 6.87 -66.64 56.51
C VAL A 863 7.28 -67.92 57.22
N ILE A 864 6.58 -69.01 56.94
CA ILE A 864 7.04 -70.36 57.26
C ILE A 864 7.87 -70.89 56.09
N GLY A 865 9.10 -71.34 56.40
CA GLY A 865 10.12 -71.73 55.44
C GLY A 865 10.53 -70.54 54.57
N SER A 866 10.08 -70.53 53.31
CA SER A 866 10.38 -69.45 52.35
C SER A 866 9.17 -68.99 51.53
N VAL A 867 8.02 -69.63 51.68
CA VAL A 867 6.88 -69.45 50.76
C VAL A 867 5.50 -69.34 51.44
N TYR A 868 5.34 -69.81 52.67
CA TYR A 868 4.03 -69.80 53.34
C TYR A 868 3.83 -68.52 54.16
N ASP A 869 3.01 -67.59 53.67
CA ASP A 869 2.68 -66.34 54.36
C ASP A 869 1.67 -66.60 55.50
N MET A 870 2.11 -66.40 56.74
CA MET A 870 1.29 -66.62 57.93
C MET A 870 0.14 -65.61 58.08
N LYS A 871 0.11 -64.52 57.31
CA LYS A 871 -1.04 -63.60 57.24
C LYS A 871 -2.09 -64.02 56.23
N ALA A 872 -1.71 -64.85 55.25
CA ALA A 872 -2.65 -65.39 54.27
C ALA A 872 -3.35 -66.63 54.80
N VAL A 873 -2.59 -67.55 55.40
CA VAL A 873 -3.08 -68.82 55.95
C VAL A 873 -3.06 -68.80 57.49
N ASP A 874 -3.84 -69.68 58.12
CA ASP A 874 -3.96 -69.78 59.59
C ASP A 874 -3.41 -71.11 60.14
N ARG A 875 -2.89 -71.97 59.26
CA ARG A 875 -2.43 -73.31 59.59
C ARG A 875 -1.34 -73.81 58.63
N TYR A 876 -0.49 -74.72 59.12
CA TYR A 876 0.55 -75.41 58.36
C TYR A 876 0.59 -76.90 58.73
N GLU A 877 0.60 -77.78 57.74
CA GLU A 877 0.72 -79.23 57.93
C GLU A 877 2.21 -79.61 57.92
N PHE A 878 2.70 -80.19 59.00
CA PHE A 878 4.10 -80.58 59.14
C PHE A 878 4.28 -82.10 59.04
N GLY A 879 5.42 -82.50 58.46
CA GLY A 879 5.89 -83.85 58.29
C GLY A 879 6.48 -84.48 59.55
N ARG A 880 6.85 -85.75 59.46
CA ARG A 880 7.40 -86.50 60.60
C ARG A 880 8.74 -85.91 61.06
N ASN A 881 8.81 -85.45 62.32
CA ASN A 881 9.99 -84.82 62.92
C ASN A 881 10.55 -83.61 62.14
N GLU A 882 9.67 -82.77 61.58
CA GLU A 882 10.06 -81.58 60.81
C GLU A 882 10.56 -80.44 61.72
N GLU A 883 11.56 -79.70 61.22
CA GLU A 883 11.99 -78.41 61.76
C GLU A 883 11.36 -77.29 60.95
N VAL A 884 10.35 -76.65 61.53
CA VAL A 884 9.58 -75.58 60.89
C VAL A 884 10.23 -74.23 61.22
N THR A 885 10.78 -73.57 60.21
CA THR A 885 11.37 -72.23 60.35
C THR A 885 10.31 -71.16 60.17
N ILE A 886 10.16 -70.27 61.14
CA ILE A 886 9.30 -69.07 61.05
C ILE A 886 10.22 -67.85 60.97
N SER A 887 10.10 -67.06 59.91
CA SER A 887 10.85 -65.82 59.73
C SER A 887 9.93 -64.59 59.77
N TYR A 888 10.37 -63.55 60.48
CA TYR A 888 9.74 -62.23 60.55
C TYR A 888 10.69 -61.18 59.98
N SER A 889 10.17 -60.28 59.15
CA SER A 889 10.86 -59.05 58.74
C SER A 889 9.90 -57.87 58.77
N LEU A 890 10.32 -56.77 59.39
CA LEU A 890 9.62 -55.50 59.27
C LEU A 890 10.08 -54.86 57.96
N ASN A 891 9.30 -55.02 56.89
CA ASN A 891 9.66 -54.39 55.63
C ASN A 891 9.50 -52.88 55.77
N GLU A 892 10.57 -52.13 55.52
CA GLU A 892 10.50 -50.68 55.44
C GLU A 892 9.67 -50.26 54.21
N SER A 893 8.99 -49.11 54.32
CA SER A 893 8.35 -48.50 53.17
C SER A 893 9.41 -48.00 52.20
N GLU A 894 9.38 -48.48 50.95
CA GLU A 894 10.26 -48.05 49.88
C GLU A 894 9.51 -47.05 48.96
N PRO A 895 10.20 -46.02 48.42
CA PRO A 895 9.64 -45.18 47.37
C PRO A 895 9.27 -46.00 46.13
N ALA A 896 8.12 -45.68 45.55
CA ALA A 896 7.56 -46.32 44.37
C ALA A 896 6.91 -45.27 43.46
N THR A 897 6.79 -45.61 42.17
CA THR A 897 6.21 -44.73 41.16
C THR A 897 5.13 -45.45 40.38
N ILE A 898 4.05 -44.73 40.08
CA ILE A 898 2.99 -45.16 39.17
C ILE A 898 2.85 -44.09 38.08
N THR A 899 2.91 -44.50 36.83
CA THR A 899 2.64 -43.61 35.69
C THR A 899 1.21 -43.81 35.23
N LEU A 900 0.42 -42.74 35.20
CA LEU A 900 -0.95 -42.72 34.72
C LEU A 900 -1.03 -41.86 33.46
N LYS A 901 -1.80 -42.33 32.48
CA LYS A 901 -2.21 -41.56 31.30
C LYS A 901 -3.63 -41.05 31.48
N ARG A 902 -3.97 -39.93 30.85
CA ARG A 902 -5.35 -39.42 30.86
C ARG A 902 -6.32 -40.51 30.40
N GLY A 903 -7.35 -40.78 31.21
CA GLY A 903 -8.31 -41.85 30.98
C GLY A 903 -8.14 -43.01 31.96
N TRP A 904 -8.65 -44.18 31.59
CA TRP A 904 -8.60 -45.38 32.42
C TRP A 904 -7.22 -46.05 32.33
N ASN A 905 -6.65 -46.40 33.47
CA ASN A 905 -5.38 -47.11 33.59
C ASN A 905 -5.61 -48.39 34.37
N LEU A 906 -4.97 -49.48 33.96
CA LEU A 906 -4.96 -50.73 34.68
C LEU A 906 -3.61 -50.92 35.37
N ILE A 907 -3.58 -50.66 36.67
CA ILE A 907 -2.34 -50.61 37.46
C ILE A 907 -2.29 -51.71 38.53
N SER A 908 -1.11 -51.89 39.10
CA SER A 908 -0.93 -52.60 40.36
C SER A 908 -0.02 -51.81 41.30
N PHE A 909 -0.14 -52.06 42.59
CA PHE A 909 0.74 -51.44 43.59
C PHE A 909 1.97 -52.32 43.80
N GLN A 910 3.13 -51.86 43.33
CA GLN A 910 4.40 -52.55 43.53
C GLN A 910 4.85 -52.50 45.00
N ALA A 911 4.53 -51.40 45.66
CA ALA A 911 4.63 -51.21 47.09
C ALA A 911 3.22 -50.96 47.65
N LEU A 912 2.86 -51.51 48.80
CA LEU A 912 1.55 -51.33 49.43
C LEU A 912 1.58 -50.10 50.34
N PRO A 913 0.90 -48.99 49.99
CA PRO A 913 0.80 -47.83 50.86
C PRO A 913 0.02 -48.16 52.14
N VAL A 914 0.39 -47.51 53.24
CA VAL A 914 -0.29 -47.64 54.54
C VAL A 914 -1.45 -46.62 54.68
N ILE A 915 -1.50 -45.65 53.77
CA ILE A 915 -2.54 -44.60 53.69
C ILE A 915 -3.61 -44.96 52.63
N ASP A 916 -4.73 -44.23 52.64
CA ASP A 916 -5.86 -44.48 51.74
C ASP A 916 -5.49 -44.28 50.26
N LEU A 917 -5.94 -45.17 49.38
CA LEU A 917 -5.62 -45.09 47.95
C LEU A 917 -6.13 -43.83 47.28
N THR A 918 -7.19 -43.22 47.80
CA THR A 918 -7.71 -41.94 47.30
C THR A 918 -6.75 -40.79 47.59
N GLU A 919 -6.02 -40.84 48.69
CA GLU A 919 -4.95 -39.90 49.05
C GLU A 919 -3.71 -40.13 48.18
N VAL A 920 -3.32 -41.40 47.99
CA VAL A 920 -2.17 -41.76 47.14
C VAL A 920 -2.37 -41.34 45.70
N LEU A 921 -3.54 -41.67 45.12
CA LEU A 921 -3.81 -41.48 43.70
C LEU A 921 -4.48 -40.14 43.37
N GLY A 922 -4.93 -39.39 44.38
CA GLY A 922 -5.70 -38.15 44.19
C GLY A 922 -7.03 -38.35 43.45
N SER A 923 -7.57 -39.58 43.44
CA SER A 923 -8.78 -39.96 42.69
C SER A 923 -9.65 -40.87 43.53
N SER A 924 -10.97 -40.66 43.48
CA SER A 924 -11.94 -41.54 44.13
C SER A 924 -12.44 -42.67 43.22
N ASN A 925 -12.00 -42.70 41.96
CA ASN A 925 -12.43 -43.65 40.94
C ASN A 925 -11.44 -44.82 40.81
N ILE A 926 -11.30 -45.57 41.89
CA ILE A 926 -10.39 -46.71 42.00
C ILE A 926 -11.24 -47.98 42.17
N PHE A 927 -11.16 -48.90 41.22
CA PHE A 927 -11.98 -50.10 41.20
C PHE A 927 -11.12 -51.36 41.04
N TRP A 928 -11.46 -52.42 41.76
CA TRP A 928 -10.89 -53.75 41.52
C TRP A 928 -12.02 -54.70 41.10
N TYR A 929 -11.68 -55.74 40.34
CA TYR A 929 -12.65 -56.75 39.93
C TYR A 929 -12.67 -57.89 40.94
N ASN A 930 -13.81 -58.12 41.60
CA ASN A 930 -14.00 -59.24 42.50
C ASN A 930 -14.38 -60.50 41.70
N PRO A 931 -13.48 -61.48 41.52
CA PRO A 931 -13.75 -62.66 40.70
C PRO A 931 -14.78 -63.62 41.32
N ALA A 932 -14.99 -63.57 42.64
CA ALA A 932 -15.98 -64.38 43.32
C ALA A 932 -17.41 -63.89 43.03
N LEU A 933 -17.61 -62.57 43.05
CA LEU A 933 -18.90 -61.93 42.77
C LEU A 933 -19.10 -61.56 41.29
N ARG A 934 -18.02 -61.60 40.49
CA ARG A 934 -17.98 -61.18 39.08
C ARG A 934 -18.40 -59.73 38.86
N SER A 935 -18.07 -58.85 39.81
CA SER A 935 -18.44 -57.43 39.82
C SER A 935 -17.25 -56.54 40.14
N TYR A 936 -17.33 -55.27 39.74
CA TYR A 936 -16.38 -54.26 40.18
C TYR A 936 -16.77 -53.69 41.54
N GLU A 937 -15.77 -53.49 42.38
CA GLU A 937 -15.91 -52.89 43.70
C GLU A 937 -14.92 -51.73 43.84
N ARG A 938 -15.31 -50.70 44.59
CA ARG A 938 -14.40 -49.59 44.91
C ARG A 938 -13.35 -50.06 45.91
N ALA A 939 -12.09 -49.72 45.66
CA ALA A 939 -10.99 -50.03 46.57
C ALA A 939 -10.48 -48.77 47.27
N THR A 940 -10.30 -48.83 48.59
CA THR A 940 -9.70 -47.77 49.43
C THR A 940 -8.35 -48.18 50.02
N ILE A 941 -8.02 -49.48 49.99
CA ILE A 941 -6.78 -50.04 50.52
C ILE A 941 -6.14 -50.92 49.44
N ALA A 942 -4.80 -50.85 49.30
CA ALA A 942 -4.07 -51.76 48.42
C ALA A 942 -3.85 -53.11 49.10
N GLU A 943 -4.06 -54.18 48.34
CA GLU A 943 -3.81 -55.55 48.76
C GLU A 943 -2.81 -56.21 47.81
N PRO A 944 -1.95 -57.12 48.32
CA PRO A 944 -0.96 -57.79 47.50
C PRO A 944 -1.62 -58.62 46.40
N GLY A 945 -1.10 -58.49 45.18
CA GLY A 945 -1.52 -59.29 44.02
C GLY A 945 -2.82 -58.88 43.34
N LYS A 946 -3.50 -57.83 43.80
CA LYS A 946 -4.68 -57.27 43.10
C LYS A 946 -4.28 -56.24 42.03
N GLY A 947 -5.03 -56.22 40.93
CA GLY A 947 -4.99 -55.17 39.92
C GLY A 947 -6.15 -54.17 40.12
N TYR A 948 -5.93 -52.92 39.71
CA TYR A 948 -6.85 -51.81 39.94
C TYR A 948 -7.05 -50.99 38.67
N TRP A 949 -8.30 -50.66 38.38
CA TRP A 949 -8.70 -49.65 37.42
C TRP A 949 -8.72 -48.28 38.08
N VAL A 950 -8.01 -47.33 37.49
CA VAL A 950 -7.90 -45.96 37.98
C VAL A 950 -8.18 -45.00 36.84
N LEU A 951 -9.09 -44.05 37.07
CA LEU A 951 -9.34 -42.95 36.14
C LEU A 951 -8.47 -41.74 36.51
N ALA A 952 -7.60 -41.33 35.58
CA ALA A 952 -6.79 -40.12 35.67
C ALA A 952 -7.31 -39.02 34.73
N THR A 953 -7.32 -37.78 35.18
CA THR A 953 -7.82 -36.62 34.41
C THR A 953 -6.76 -35.99 33.50
N SER A 954 -5.49 -36.24 33.79
CA SER A 954 -4.32 -35.84 33.01
C SER A 954 -3.25 -36.91 33.06
N ASP A 955 -2.27 -36.83 32.18
CA ASP A 955 -1.03 -37.59 32.31
C ASP A 955 -0.34 -37.16 33.60
N THR A 956 -0.01 -38.12 34.47
CA THR A 956 0.61 -37.83 35.77
C THR A 956 1.51 -38.97 36.22
N VAL A 957 2.59 -38.63 36.95
CA VAL A 957 3.47 -39.61 37.59
C VAL A 957 3.32 -39.43 39.10
N ILE A 958 2.79 -40.46 39.74
CA ILE A 958 2.51 -40.46 41.17
C ILE A 958 3.68 -41.14 41.88
N ARG A 959 4.35 -40.39 42.76
CA ARG A 959 5.35 -40.91 43.70
C ARG A 959 4.66 -41.21 45.01
N TYR A 960 4.93 -42.38 45.57
CA TYR A 960 4.37 -42.81 46.84
C TYR A 960 5.35 -43.74 47.56
N ALA A 961 5.14 -44.01 48.84
CA ALA A 961 5.88 -45.06 49.54
C ALA A 961 4.94 -46.13 50.09
N GLY A 962 5.48 -47.34 50.17
CA GLY A 962 4.77 -48.47 50.75
C GLY A 962 5.66 -49.68 50.94
N VAL A 963 5.10 -50.75 51.48
CA VAL A 963 5.83 -52.00 51.70
C VAL A 963 5.96 -52.75 50.37
N PRO A 964 7.17 -53.05 49.86
CA PRO A 964 7.36 -53.70 48.57
C PRO A 964 6.77 -55.12 48.54
N VAL A 965 5.98 -55.42 47.50
CA VAL A 965 5.39 -56.75 47.28
C VAL A 965 6.41 -57.61 46.53
N ARG A 966 7.21 -58.42 47.23
CA ARG A 966 8.24 -59.28 46.60
C ARG A 966 7.71 -60.63 46.08
N GLY A 967 6.47 -60.97 46.41
CA GLY A 967 5.78 -62.19 46.00
C GLY A 967 4.45 -62.34 46.74
N TYR A 968 3.51 -63.09 46.17
CA TYR A 968 2.20 -63.34 46.78
C TYR A 968 1.62 -64.70 46.33
N THR A 969 0.66 -65.20 47.11
CA THR A 969 -0.23 -66.30 46.70
C THR A 969 -1.68 -65.87 46.89
N ILE A 970 -2.47 -65.91 45.82
CA ILE A 970 -3.88 -65.49 45.81
C ILE A 970 -4.81 -66.60 45.33
N GLN A 971 -6.07 -66.53 45.76
CA GLN A 971 -7.13 -67.39 45.23
C GLN A 971 -7.56 -66.90 43.84
N VAL A 972 -7.62 -67.82 42.88
CA VAL A 972 -8.20 -67.58 41.55
C VAL A 972 -9.49 -68.38 41.41
N PHE A 973 -10.46 -67.82 40.70
CA PHE A 973 -11.75 -68.45 40.43
C PHE A 973 -11.89 -68.77 38.95
N ARG A 974 -12.70 -69.78 38.61
CA ARG A 974 -13.03 -70.08 37.22
C ARG A 974 -13.57 -68.83 36.50
N GLY A 975 -12.94 -68.47 35.38
CA GLY A 975 -13.23 -67.27 34.61
C GLY A 975 -12.10 -66.24 34.68
N TRP A 976 -12.43 -64.97 34.41
CA TRP A 976 -11.49 -63.87 34.42
C TRP A 976 -11.13 -63.47 35.86
N ASN A 977 -9.84 -63.26 36.11
CA ASN A 977 -9.32 -62.75 37.37
C ASN A 977 -8.42 -61.55 37.07
N LEU A 978 -8.46 -60.55 37.94
CA LEU A 978 -7.64 -59.35 37.82
C LEU A 978 -6.52 -59.39 38.85
N ILE A 979 -5.29 -59.46 38.36
CA ILE A 979 -4.08 -59.60 39.19
C ILE A 979 -3.13 -58.43 38.98
N GLY A 980 -2.18 -58.26 39.90
CA GLY A 980 -1.14 -57.25 39.83
C GLY A 980 0.27 -57.82 39.72
N GLY A 981 1.19 -57.05 39.12
CA GLY A 981 2.62 -57.35 39.18
C GLY A 981 3.22 -57.20 40.60
N ILE A 982 4.42 -57.74 40.80
CA ILE A 982 5.21 -57.62 42.04
C ILE A 982 6.31 -56.56 41.88
N ALA A 983 6.87 -56.08 42.98
CA ALA A 983 8.07 -55.24 42.99
C ALA A 983 9.30 -56.06 42.55
N SER A 984 9.70 -55.86 41.30
CA SER A 984 10.86 -56.51 40.68
C SER A 984 11.52 -55.54 39.69
N GLU A 985 12.85 -55.55 39.66
CA GLU A 985 13.63 -54.79 38.66
C GLU A 985 13.49 -55.36 37.24
N ARG A 986 13.15 -56.64 37.13
CA ARG A 986 12.94 -57.35 35.86
C ARG A 986 11.51 -57.85 35.76
N PRO A 987 10.91 -57.88 34.55
CA PRO A 987 9.62 -58.52 34.34
C PRO A 987 9.62 -59.97 34.81
N VAL A 988 8.54 -60.41 35.45
CA VAL A 988 8.38 -61.79 35.93
C VAL A 988 7.81 -62.64 34.81
N ASP A 989 8.46 -63.76 34.50
CA ASP A 989 7.96 -64.69 33.48
C ASP A 989 6.60 -65.28 33.87
N PHE A 990 5.62 -65.16 32.97
CA PHE A 990 4.26 -65.66 33.14
C PHE A 990 3.86 -66.68 32.05
N ARG A 991 4.84 -67.24 31.31
CA ARG A 991 4.60 -68.33 30.35
C ARG A 991 4.23 -69.65 31.01
N SER A 992 4.60 -69.83 32.28
CA SER A 992 4.34 -71.06 33.05
C SER A 992 4.01 -70.70 34.50
N PRO A 993 2.81 -70.16 34.77
CA PRO A 993 2.41 -69.72 36.11
C PRO A 993 2.35 -70.88 37.11
N VAL A 994 2.80 -70.65 38.34
CA VAL A 994 2.77 -71.64 39.42
C VAL A 994 1.38 -71.64 40.06
N THR A 995 0.64 -72.74 39.88
CA THR A 995 -0.75 -72.84 40.35
C THR A 995 -1.03 -74.17 41.03
N THR A 996 -2.05 -74.18 41.91
CA THR A 996 -2.58 -75.40 42.53
C THR A 996 -4.10 -75.45 42.34
N PRO A 997 -4.66 -76.38 41.53
CA PRO A 997 -3.99 -77.39 40.70
C PRO A 997 -3.08 -76.79 39.60
N SER A 998 -2.10 -77.57 39.12
CA SER A 998 -1.17 -77.11 38.08
C SER A 998 -1.88 -76.92 36.73
N GLY A 999 -1.62 -75.81 36.04
CA GLY A 999 -2.11 -75.57 34.68
C GLY A 999 -3.53 -75.03 34.57
N ILE A 1000 -4.10 -74.49 35.66
CA ILE A 1000 -5.45 -73.91 35.65
C ILE A 1000 -5.52 -72.53 34.98
N ILE A 1001 -4.40 -71.82 34.86
CA ILE A 1001 -4.33 -70.52 34.17
C ILE A 1001 -3.96 -70.73 32.69
N LEU A 1002 -4.68 -70.05 31.79
CA LEU A 1002 -4.43 -70.03 30.35
C LEU A 1002 -3.61 -68.77 29.97
N PRO A 1003 -2.31 -68.90 29.62
CA PRO A 1003 -1.53 -67.78 29.10
C PRO A 1003 -2.02 -67.35 27.71
N PRO A 1004 -1.78 -66.10 27.28
CA PRO A 1004 -1.05 -65.03 27.97
C PRO A 1004 -1.91 -64.23 28.96
N ALA A 1005 -1.26 -63.41 29.78
CA ALA A 1005 -1.94 -62.38 30.56
C ALA A 1005 -2.24 -61.16 29.67
N TYR A 1006 -3.27 -60.37 29.97
CA TYR A 1006 -3.63 -59.19 29.18
C TYR A 1006 -3.50 -57.91 29.99
N ARG A 1007 -2.63 -56.99 29.55
CA ARG A 1007 -2.53 -55.63 30.11
C ARG A 1007 -3.37 -54.65 29.29
N PHE A 1008 -3.73 -53.51 29.88
CA PHE A 1008 -4.40 -52.44 29.16
C PHE A 1008 -3.39 -51.35 28.77
N ASN A 1009 -3.34 -50.99 27.49
CA ASN A 1009 -2.56 -49.85 27.01
C ASN A 1009 -3.44 -48.60 27.01
N PRO A 1010 -3.19 -47.62 27.91
CA PRO A 1010 -4.03 -46.44 28.04
C PRO A 1010 -3.80 -45.40 26.92
N THR A 1011 -2.79 -45.56 26.07
CA THR A 1011 -2.57 -44.68 24.91
C THR A 1011 -3.35 -45.14 23.69
N THR A 1012 -3.44 -46.46 23.46
CA THR A 1012 -4.19 -47.04 22.34
C THR A 1012 -5.61 -47.47 22.70
N HIS A 1013 -5.97 -47.42 23.99
CA HIS A 1013 -7.24 -47.90 24.56
C HIS A 1013 -7.53 -49.37 24.22
N SER A 1014 -6.50 -50.21 24.16
CA SER A 1014 -6.61 -51.62 23.75
C SER A 1014 -5.94 -52.57 24.76
N TYR A 1015 -6.39 -53.83 24.77
CA TYR A 1015 -5.70 -54.88 25.52
C TYR A 1015 -4.54 -55.47 24.71
N GLU A 1016 -3.42 -55.71 25.39
CA GLU A 1016 -2.22 -56.31 24.82
C GLU A 1016 -1.88 -57.60 25.57
N ALA A 1017 -1.60 -58.66 24.82
CA ALA A 1017 -1.10 -59.90 25.39
C ALA A 1017 0.33 -59.71 25.93
N SER A 1018 0.59 -60.24 27.11
CA SER A 1018 1.88 -60.20 27.79
C SER A 1018 2.23 -61.59 28.33
N SER A 1019 3.43 -62.06 28.01
CA SER A 1019 4.02 -63.27 28.59
C SER A 1019 4.78 -62.99 29.89
N GLU A 1020 4.85 -61.73 30.31
CA GLU A 1020 5.59 -61.28 31.49
C GLU A 1020 4.74 -60.29 32.29
N LEU A 1021 4.91 -60.30 33.62
CA LEU A 1021 4.30 -59.32 34.53
C LEU A 1021 5.33 -58.24 34.86
N THR A 1022 5.03 -57.00 34.50
CA THR A 1022 5.84 -55.82 34.83
C THR A 1022 5.36 -55.18 36.13
N SER A 1023 6.31 -54.63 36.89
CA SER A 1023 6.01 -53.90 38.11
C SER A 1023 5.08 -52.72 37.82
N GLY A 1024 4.13 -52.46 38.71
CA GLY A 1024 3.17 -51.35 38.56
C GLY A 1024 2.01 -51.57 37.58
N THR A 1025 1.96 -52.71 36.88
CA THR A 1025 0.93 -53.00 35.86
C THR A 1025 -0.09 -54.04 36.34
N GLY A 1026 -1.37 -53.80 36.06
CA GLY A 1026 -2.45 -54.76 36.30
C GLY A 1026 -2.73 -55.63 35.07
N TYR A 1027 -3.16 -56.87 35.30
CA TYR A 1027 -3.35 -57.87 34.26
C TYR A 1027 -4.65 -58.67 34.44
N TRP A 1028 -5.28 -58.98 33.32
CA TRP A 1028 -6.33 -59.98 33.24
C TRP A 1028 -5.75 -61.35 32.93
N ILE A 1029 -6.16 -62.35 33.70
CA ILE A 1029 -5.83 -63.76 33.47
C ILE A 1029 -7.12 -64.59 33.43
N LEU A 1030 -7.11 -65.65 32.62
CA LEU A 1030 -8.24 -66.56 32.49
C LEU A 1030 -7.92 -67.89 33.17
N SER A 1031 -8.75 -68.29 34.15
CA SER A 1031 -8.64 -69.58 34.84
C SER A 1031 -9.73 -70.54 34.38
N THR A 1032 -9.37 -71.80 34.09
CA THR A 1032 -10.32 -72.87 33.74
C THR A 1032 -11.09 -73.40 34.95
N GLU A 1033 -10.45 -73.35 36.12
CA GLU A 1033 -10.96 -73.85 37.41
C GLU A 1033 -10.60 -72.91 38.56
N SER A 1034 -11.18 -73.14 39.74
CA SER A 1034 -10.81 -72.40 40.95
C SER A 1034 -9.61 -73.06 41.63
N GLY A 1035 -8.63 -72.28 42.09
CA GLY A 1035 -7.41 -72.77 42.72
C GLY A 1035 -6.57 -71.62 43.27
N THR A 1036 -5.28 -71.84 43.49
CA THR A 1036 -4.35 -70.79 43.94
C THR A 1036 -3.32 -70.48 42.86
N LEU A 1037 -2.93 -69.21 42.77
CA LEU A 1037 -1.84 -68.71 41.93
C LEU A 1037 -0.75 -68.13 42.83
N THR A 1038 0.48 -68.59 42.63
CA THR A 1038 1.68 -68.08 43.31
C THR A 1038 2.55 -67.33 42.32
N VAL A 1039 2.90 -66.08 42.65
CA VAL A 1039 3.81 -65.24 41.87
C VAL A 1039 4.97 -64.84 42.78
N THR A 1040 6.19 -65.20 42.39
CA THR A 1040 7.42 -64.88 43.12
C THR A 1040 8.45 -64.28 42.18
N GLY A 1041 9.26 -63.35 42.67
CA GLY A 1041 10.41 -62.85 41.93
C GLY A 1041 11.51 -63.90 41.89
N THR A 1042 12.13 -64.11 40.73
CA THR A 1042 13.44 -64.78 40.67
C THR A 1042 14.46 -63.84 41.29
N ARG A 1043 15.19 -64.33 42.31
CA ARG A 1043 16.24 -63.58 43.00
C ARG A 1043 17.39 -63.21 42.07
#